data_AF-A0A955Z6X8-F1
#
_entry.id   AF-A0A955Z6X8-F1
#
_cell.length_a   1.000
_cell.length_b   1.000
_cell.length_c   1.000
_cell.angle_alpha   90.00
_cell.angle_beta   90.00
_cell.angle_gamma   90.00
#
_symmetry.space_group_name_H-M   'P 1'
#
loop_
_entity.id
_entity.type
_entity.pdbx_description
1 polymer ?
#
loop_
_entity_poly.entity_id
_entity_poly.type
_entity_poly.pdbx_seq_one_letter_code
_entity_poly.pdbx_strand_id
1 'polypeptide(L)'
;MGRTFTRQRGKTRVVFGAGSWSALGGELDALGARRCAILGTPGRAEDVSRLESALGARVVRTFTEAREHVPVETVKAAREAIEGGDVDTLIAVGGGSAIGLAKALALDVPVQLAFLPTTYSGSEMTPIFGTTEGGEKRTGRDERARAALVVYDPEASLSLPLDLTIASLWNALAHALEAMWLSEDDAATRAVGEAAVSALVPSMGALMAAPGDLAARMLALEGAHLAALAFADTGSGLHHKLCHVLGGMFALPHAKTHAVVLPHVARFLGAAAPNATSALARALRVVDPARGLEDLGRVTGIPSGLGALGVKREDVPRVVEAMMKSPDLRPRALERDAFTAMLTTAIDGRPRRTSRTPLRAPESLRTMTGFGGNHASEALPGALPQPGNAPRIAPYGLIPELVNGTPFTVKNAENSRVWMYRVRASFSHTPFSPLPRGAFTAALEGVTPARTRWKPMPIPEAPHEVDLLDGMVTLGGAHDALGHVGYLVHMYAANADMHDRSFSNADGDLLLVPQEGTLECRTELGWLRAAPGTVIVIPRGIKFAVGLAEGRGRGWMLEIMGPRLRLPERGLIGSNGLADARHFHAPEASYEDRLCPEGFELVHKLGGRLFSAEQQHSPFDVVAWHGVHAPYSYDLSLFSPMGAVKFDHQDPSILTVLTAPLDDMGRAVCDFVIFPGRWDVLEKSFRPPFMHRNAASEVNGVLKTPSPSHGYDPGCTFLSPLLTAHGVSTKTYEAVFSMSEEKAEGPVRLPDESLWIMFESALPFELSSWARQTSLVDDGFHELFEGMRSWFTPDTR
;
A
#
# COMPACT_ATOMS: atom_id res chain seq x y z
N MET A 1 9.61 -17.02 -23.65
CA MET A 1 10.43 -16.04 -24.37
C MET A 1 11.54 -15.58 -23.42
N GLY A 2 12.79 -15.59 -23.86
CA GLY A 2 13.90 -15.06 -23.05
C GLY A 2 13.78 -13.54 -22.94
N ARG A 3 14.09 -12.98 -21.76
CA ARG A 3 14.16 -11.53 -21.56
C ARG A 3 15.46 -11.01 -22.19
N THR A 4 15.40 -9.99 -23.04
CA THR A 4 16.57 -9.38 -23.68
C THR A 4 16.58 -7.87 -23.46
N PHE A 5 17.64 -7.34 -22.83
CA PHE A 5 17.89 -5.91 -22.72
C PHE A 5 19.38 -5.61 -22.90
N THR A 6 19.74 -4.38 -23.26
CA THR A 6 21.12 -3.92 -23.39
C THR A 6 21.24 -2.57 -22.69
N ARG A 7 22.30 -2.40 -21.88
CA ARG A 7 22.51 -1.19 -21.08
C ARG A 7 23.94 -0.72 -21.19
N GLN A 8 24.11 0.60 -21.29
CA GLN A 8 25.42 1.26 -21.24
C GLN A 8 25.33 2.42 -20.23
N ARG A 9 26.21 2.42 -19.23
CA ARG A 9 26.28 3.46 -18.20
C ARG A 9 27.58 4.25 -18.34
N GLY A 10 27.49 5.56 -18.14
CA GLY A 10 28.65 6.46 -18.15
C GLY A 10 29.49 6.38 -16.88
N LYS A 11 30.60 7.14 -16.82
CA LYS A 11 31.56 7.18 -15.70
C LYS A 11 31.36 8.38 -14.77
N THR A 12 30.12 8.72 -14.43
CA THR A 12 29.84 9.85 -13.51
C THR A 12 30.22 9.48 -12.09
N ARG A 13 31.07 10.29 -11.45
CA ARG A 13 31.36 10.20 -10.02
C ARG A 13 30.31 10.97 -9.23
N VAL A 14 29.78 10.37 -8.16
CA VAL A 14 28.76 10.96 -7.30
C VAL A 14 29.32 11.09 -5.89
N VAL A 15 29.22 12.29 -5.33
CA VAL A 15 29.49 12.57 -3.92
C VAL A 15 28.19 13.03 -3.29
N PHE A 16 27.82 12.42 -2.17
CA PHE A 16 26.53 12.65 -1.53
C PHE A 16 26.72 12.83 -0.02
N GLY A 17 26.13 13.88 0.54
CA GLY A 17 26.11 14.12 1.98
C GLY A 17 25.97 15.59 2.34
N ALA A 18 25.46 15.86 3.54
CA ALA A 18 25.39 17.22 4.09
C ALA A 18 26.80 17.82 4.21
N GLY A 19 26.98 19.05 3.71
CA GLY A 19 28.26 19.74 3.71
C GLY A 19 29.26 19.21 2.66
N SER A 20 28.83 18.34 1.74
CA SER A 20 29.70 17.72 0.73
C SER A 20 30.33 18.72 -0.26
N TRP A 21 29.82 19.95 -0.37
CA TRP A 21 30.49 21.01 -1.13
C TRP A 21 31.90 21.31 -0.60
N SER A 22 32.18 21.05 0.67
CA SER A 22 33.53 21.19 1.26
C SER A 22 34.56 20.25 0.62
N ALA A 23 34.13 19.10 0.08
CA ALA A 23 35.00 18.14 -0.58
C ALA A 23 35.28 18.50 -2.06
N LEU A 24 34.59 19.50 -2.63
CA LEU A 24 34.64 19.82 -4.06
C LEU A 24 36.08 20.05 -4.56
N GLY A 25 36.93 20.73 -3.80
CA GLY A 25 38.32 20.98 -4.20
C GLY A 25 39.10 19.69 -4.47
N GLY A 26 39.01 18.72 -3.57
CA GLY A 26 39.67 17.41 -3.73
C GLY A 26 39.04 16.57 -4.84
N GLU A 27 37.74 16.70 -5.07
CA GLU A 27 37.04 16.02 -6.17
C GLU A 27 37.42 16.60 -7.54
N LEU A 28 37.62 17.91 -7.63
CA LEU A 28 38.16 18.57 -8.82
C LEU A 28 39.63 18.17 -9.07
N ASP A 29 40.42 17.96 -8.02
CA ASP A 29 41.78 17.41 -8.16
C ASP A 29 41.77 15.99 -8.73
N ALA A 30 40.87 15.13 -8.25
CA ALA A 30 40.70 13.78 -8.76
C ALA A 30 40.24 13.75 -10.23
N LEU A 31 39.47 14.75 -10.67
CA LEU A 31 39.08 14.96 -12.07
C LEU A 31 40.21 15.57 -12.95
N GLY A 32 41.29 16.05 -12.33
CA GLY A 32 42.34 16.79 -13.03
C GLY A 32 41.91 18.18 -13.50
N ALA A 33 40.86 18.75 -12.91
CA ALA A 33 40.32 20.06 -13.26
C ALA A 33 41.22 21.19 -12.73
N ARG A 34 41.83 21.97 -13.62
CA ARG A 34 42.80 23.02 -13.28
C ARG A 34 42.25 24.42 -13.51
N ARG A 35 41.39 24.60 -14.51
CA ARG A 35 40.85 25.90 -14.91
C ARG A 35 39.34 25.79 -15.07
N CYS A 36 38.64 26.19 -14.02
CA CYS A 36 37.19 26.03 -13.92
C CYS A 36 36.46 27.33 -14.28
N ALA A 37 35.29 27.19 -14.91
CA ALA A 37 34.32 28.27 -14.97
C ALA A 37 33.07 27.92 -14.16
N ILE A 38 32.58 28.86 -13.35
CA ILE A 38 31.34 28.66 -12.58
C ILE A 38 30.15 29.22 -13.36
N LEU A 39 29.11 28.41 -13.51
CA LEU A 39 27.84 28.77 -14.14
C LEU A 39 26.74 28.75 -13.10
N GLY A 40 25.98 29.84 -12.99
CA GLY A 40 24.87 29.97 -12.04
C GLY A 40 23.73 30.82 -12.58
N THR A 41 22.65 30.89 -11.81
CA THR A 41 21.55 31.83 -12.02
C THR A 41 21.72 33.06 -11.12
N PRO A 42 21.07 34.21 -11.41
CA PRO A 42 21.22 35.41 -10.59
C PRO A 42 20.84 35.19 -9.12
N GLY A 43 19.81 34.37 -8.85
CA GLY A 43 19.38 34.00 -7.50
C GLY A 43 20.33 33.07 -6.73
N ARG A 44 21.50 32.74 -7.30
CA ARG A 44 22.53 31.88 -6.69
C ARG A 44 23.89 32.57 -6.62
N ALA A 45 23.92 33.91 -6.69
CA ALA A 45 25.15 34.70 -6.64
C ALA A 45 25.96 34.44 -5.36
N GLU A 46 25.32 34.28 -4.19
CA GLU A 46 26.00 33.98 -2.93
C GLU A 46 26.70 32.61 -2.95
N ASP A 47 26.02 31.59 -3.48
CA ASP A 47 26.59 30.24 -3.65
C ASP A 47 27.82 30.29 -4.59
N VAL A 48 27.72 31.07 -5.67
CA VAL A 48 28.82 31.29 -6.62
C VAL A 48 30.01 31.98 -5.93
N SER A 49 29.79 33.08 -5.20
CA SER A 49 30.87 33.79 -4.49
C SER A 49 31.53 32.93 -3.40
N ARG A 50 30.76 32.06 -2.73
CA ARG A 50 31.29 31.08 -1.77
C ARG A 50 32.23 30.09 -2.47
N LEU A 51 31.86 29.61 -3.65
CA LEU A 51 32.67 28.67 -4.43
C LEU A 51 33.91 29.34 -5.05
N GLU A 52 33.79 30.58 -5.52
CA GLU A 52 34.94 31.38 -5.97
C GLU A 52 35.98 31.54 -4.85
N SER A 53 35.51 31.87 -3.64
CA SER A 53 36.36 32.01 -2.47
C SER A 53 37.01 30.68 -2.08
N ALA A 54 36.29 29.57 -2.14
CA ALA A 54 36.77 28.25 -1.75
C ALA A 54 37.76 27.64 -2.77
N LEU A 55 37.54 27.88 -4.06
CA LEU A 55 38.36 27.31 -5.15
C LEU A 55 39.51 28.23 -5.59
N GLY A 56 39.45 29.52 -5.22
CA GLY A 56 40.50 30.51 -5.44
C GLY A 56 40.92 30.62 -6.91
N ALA A 57 42.23 30.60 -7.16
CA ALA A 57 42.82 30.78 -8.50
C ALA A 57 42.41 29.70 -9.53
N ARG A 58 41.73 28.62 -9.11
CA ARG A 58 41.18 27.61 -10.02
C ARG A 58 40.01 28.16 -10.83
N VAL A 59 39.24 29.10 -10.30
CA VAL A 59 38.12 29.72 -11.00
C VAL A 59 38.64 30.86 -11.85
N VAL A 60 38.57 30.68 -13.17
CA VAL A 60 39.13 31.63 -14.13
C VAL A 60 38.07 32.49 -14.81
N ARG A 61 36.80 32.05 -14.75
CA ARG A 61 35.64 32.71 -15.36
C ARG A 61 34.38 32.37 -14.56
N THR A 62 33.40 33.29 -14.59
CA THR A 62 32.12 33.12 -13.93
C THR A 62 31.02 33.70 -14.80
N PHE A 63 29.89 32.99 -14.90
CA PHE A 63 28.69 33.46 -15.60
C PHE A 63 27.45 33.15 -14.77
N THR A 64 26.77 34.19 -14.29
CA THR A 64 25.62 34.06 -13.36
C THR A 64 24.27 34.36 -14.02
N GLU A 65 24.20 34.49 -15.34
CA GLU A 65 22.97 34.85 -16.06
C GLU A 65 22.27 33.66 -16.72
N ALA A 66 22.40 32.44 -16.17
CA ALA A 66 21.65 31.30 -16.68
C ALA A 66 20.13 31.54 -16.57
N ARG A 67 19.38 31.20 -17.63
CA ARG A 67 17.93 31.41 -17.73
C ARG A 67 17.18 30.10 -17.94
N GLU A 68 15.92 30.08 -17.48
CA GLU A 68 15.01 28.96 -17.76
C GLU A 68 14.88 28.71 -19.26
N HIS A 69 14.68 27.45 -19.63
CA HIS A 69 14.60 26.97 -21.01
C HIS A 69 15.88 27.12 -21.86
N VAL A 70 16.98 27.62 -21.30
CA VAL A 70 18.30 27.72 -21.95
C VAL A 70 18.19 28.32 -23.37
N PRO A 71 17.82 29.61 -23.50
CA PRO A 71 17.77 30.28 -24.80
C PRO A 71 19.14 30.21 -25.49
N VAL A 72 19.18 30.00 -26.81
CA VAL A 72 20.43 29.94 -27.58
C VAL A 72 21.29 31.20 -27.37
N GLU A 73 20.66 32.37 -27.20
CA GLU A 73 21.36 33.61 -26.90
C GLU A 73 22.09 33.58 -25.54
N THR A 74 21.51 32.92 -24.53
CA THR A 74 22.19 32.71 -23.24
C THR A 74 23.38 31.76 -23.39
N VAL A 75 23.29 30.75 -24.25
CA VAL A 75 24.42 29.85 -24.55
C VAL A 75 25.56 30.62 -25.24
N LYS A 76 25.24 31.51 -26.19
CA LYS A 76 26.24 32.37 -26.85
C LYS A 76 26.91 33.32 -25.86
N ALA A 77 26.13 34.05 -25.05
CA ALA A 77 26.67 34.96 -24.04
C ALA A 77 27.57 34.24 -23.02
N ALA A 78 27.16 33.04 -22.58
CA ALA A 78 27.97 32.24 -21.67
C ALA A 78 29.26 31.74 -22.33
N ARG A 79 29.23 31.40 -23.63
CA ARG A 79 30.43 31.02 -24.39
C ARG A 79 31.43 32.17 -24.46
N GLU A 80 30.95 33.36 -24.83
CA GLU A 80 31.78 34.57 -24.88
C GLU A 80 32.38 34.89 -23.50
N ALA A 81 31.59 34.72 -22.43
CA ALA A 81 32.06 34.95 -21.07
C ALA A 81 33.16 33.97 -20.63
N ILE A 82 33.18 32.74 -21.15
CA ILE A 82 34.23 31.75 -20.81
C ILE A 82 35.42 31.75 -21.79
N GLU A 83 35.34 32.53 -22.88
CA GLU A 83 36.38 32.57 -23.91
C GLU A 83 37.70 33.19 -23.41
N GLY A 84 38.82 32.75 -23.99
CA GLY A 84 40.18 33.14 -23.58
C GLY A 84 40.56 32.71 -22.15
N GLY A 85 39.73 31.89 -21.50
CA GLY A 85 39.95 31.40 -20.14
C GLY A 85 40.69 30.07 -20.07
N ASP A 86 40.95 29.38 -21.19
CA ASP A 86 41.46 27.99 -21.24
C ASP A 86 40.73 27.07 -20.25
N VAL A 87 39.40 27.18 -20.21
CA VAL A 87 38.55 26.46 -19.27
C VAL A 87 38.55 24.97 -19.64
N ASP A 88 38.86 24.11 -18.67
CA ASP A 88 38.82 22.65 -18.83
C ASP A 88 37.58 22.02 -18.18
N THR A 89 36.92 22.74 -17.27
CA THR A 89 35.79 22.23 -16.47
C THR A 89 34.74 23.31 -16.25
N LEU A 90 33.47 22.99 -16.49
CA LEU A 90 32.33 23.84 -16.12
C LEU A 90 31.71 23.32 -14.82
N ILE A 91 31.62 24.20 -13.83
CA ILE A 91 30.98 23.95 -12.54
C ILE A 91 29.60 24.61 -12.57
N ALA A 92 28.53 23.84 -12.72
CA ALA A 92 27.17 24.37 -12.72
C ALA A 92 26.55 24.28 -11.32
N VAL A 93 26.14 25.41 -10.77
CA VAL A 93 25.55 25.53 -9.43
C VAL A 93 24.12 26.04 -9.58
N GLY A 94 23.15 25.22 -9.19
CA GLY A 94 21.75 25.59 -9.34
C GLY A 94 20.85 24.44 -9.79
N GLY A 95 19.69 24.79 -10.32
CA GLY A 95 18.75 23.85 -10.91
C GLY A 95 18.92 23.63 -12.40
N GLY A 96 17.85 23.19 -13.05
CA GLY A 96 17.82 22.83 -14.47
C GLY A 96 18.32 23.92 -15.43
N SER A 97 18.20 25.20 -15.08
CA SER A 97 18.70 26.32 -15.88
C SER A 97 20.23 26.36 -16.00
N ALA A 98 20.94 26.28 -14.87
CA ALA A 98 22.41 26.31 -14.84
C ALA A 98 23.00 24.99 -15.40
N ILE A 99 22.43 23.85 -14.98
CA ILE A 99 22.84 22.53 -15.48
C ILE A 99 22.59 22.42 -16.99
N GLY A 100 21.42 22.87 -17.47
CA GLY A 100 21.08 22.86 -18.89
C GLY A 100 22.00 23.73 -19.74
N LEU A 101 22.36 24.93 -19.24
CA LEU A 101 23.32 25.82 -19.90
C LEU A 101 24.70 25.16 -20.04
N ALA A 102 25.22 24.57 -18.96
CA ALA A 102 26.51 23.88 -18.95
C ALA A 102 26.55 22.74 -19.97
N LYS A 103 25.47 21.94 -20.02
CA LYS A 103 25.32 20.86 -21.00
C LYS A 103 25.30 21.37 -22.44
N ALA A 104 24.58 22.46 -22.70
CA ALA A 104 24.52 23.06 -24.03
C ALA A 104 25.91 23.57 -24.48
N LEU A 105 26.68 24.18 -23.57
CA LEU A 105 28.04 24.65 -23.84
C LEU A 105 28.99 23.48 -24.16
N ALA A 106 28.91 22.38 -23.41
CA ALA A 106 29.79 21.22 -23.59
C ALA A 106 29.65 20.50 -24.94
N LEU A 107 28.60 20.80 -25.71
CA LEU A 107 28.44 20.26 -27.07
C LEU A 107 29.45 20.86 -28.05
N ASP A 108 29.92 22.07 -27.78
CA ASP A 108 30.78 22.81 -28.70
C ASP A 108 32.08 23.27 -28.04
N VAL A 109 32.20 23.12 -26.72
CA VAL A 109 33.40 23.44 -25.95
C VAL A 109 33.93 22.15 -25.33
N PRO A 110 35.21 21.78 -25.50
CA PRO A 110 35.76 20.52 -24.98
C PRO A 110 36.06 20.65 -23.47
N VAL A 111 35.02 20.54 -22.64
CA VAL A 111 35.09 20.69 -21.18
C VAL A 111 34.49 19.50 -20.45
N GLN A 112 34.97 19.25 -19.23
CA GLN A 112 34.31 18.36 -18.28
C GLN A 112 33.18 19.09 -17.56
N LEU A 113 32.19 18.34 -17.09
CA LEU A 113 31.02 18.88 -16.39
C LEU A 113 31.02 18.43 -14.92
N ALA A 114 30.95 19.39 -14.01
CA ALA A 114 30.76 19.19 -12.58
C ALA A 114 29.47 19.89 -12.12
N PHE A 115 28.53 19.17 -11.52
CA PHE A 115 27.23 19.70 -11.14
C PHE A 115 27.00 19.72 -9.64
N LEU A 116 26.51 20.85 -9.14
CA LEU A 116 26.12 21.09 -7.76
C LEU A 116 24.62 21.43 -7.75
N PRO A 117 23.75 20.41 -7.86
CA PRO A 117 22.32 20.61 -7.95
C PRO A 117 21.76 21.20 -6.66
N THR A 118 20.95 22.25 -6.78
CA THR A 118 20.18 22.85 -5.68
C THR A 118 18.68 22.59 -5.80
N THR A 119 18.30 21.74 -6.76
CA THR A 119 16.92 21.30 -7.04
C THR A 119 16.90 19.80 -7.29
N TYR A 120 15.72 19.20 -7.29
CA TYR A 120 15.52 17.76 -7.42
C TYR A 120 15.26 17.31 -8.87
N SER A 121 15.73 18.08 -9.87
CA SER A 121 15.30 17.83 -11.25
C SER A 121 15.81 16.52 -11.82
N GLY A 122 16.96 16.02 -11.34
CA GLY A 122 17.62 14.84 -11.86
C GLY A 122 18.36 15.05 -13.18
N SER A 123 18.29 16.25 -13.78
CA SER A 123 18.95 16.52 -15.07
C SER A 123 20.44 16.20 -15.01
N GLU A 124 21.10 16.50 -13.90
CA GLU A 124 22.53 16.33 -13.66
C GLU A 124 23.08 14.91 -13.96
N MET A 125 22.28 13.86 -13.82
CA MET A 125 22.70 12.48 -14.10
C MET A 125 22.46 12.03 -15.55
N THR A 126 21.79 12.87 -16.35
CA THR A 126 21.37 12.52 -17.72
C THR A 126 22.30 13.11 -18.77
N PRO A 127 22.56 12.42 -19.90
CA PRO A 127 23.24 12.97 -21.07
C PRO A 127 22.29 13.79 -21.98
N ILE A 128 21.12 14.19 -21.46
CA ILE A 128 20.08 14.89 -22.22
C ILE A 128 20.30 16.39 -22.05
N PHE A 129 20.25 17.12 -23.17
CA PHE A 129 20.34 18.57 -23.22
C PHE A 129 19.14 19.16 -23.98
N GLY A 130 18.90 20.45 -23.78
CA GLY A 130 17.94 21.17 -24.59
C GLY A 130 18.24 22.66 -24.64
N THR A 131 17.94 23.28 -25.78
CA THR A 131 18.06 24.71 -26.04
C THR A 131 16.78 25.23 -26.67
N THR A 132 16.50 26.52 -26.51
CA THR A 132 15.32 27.16 -27.10
C THR A 132 15.73 28.24 -28.10
N GLU A 133 15.21 28.19 -29.32
CA GLU A 133 15.44 29.16 -30.39
C GLU A 133 14.11 29.57 -31.02
N GLY A 134 13.80 30.87 -31.10
CA GLY A 134 12.54 31.34 -31.68
C GLY A 134 11.26 30.86 -30.96
N GLY A 135 11.37 30.39 -29.71
CA GLY A 135 10.26 29.77 -28.97
C GLY A 135 10.12 28.25 -29.19
N GLU A 136 10.91 27.65 -30.08
CA GLU A 136 10.95 26.21 -30.28
C GLU A 136 12.05 25.57 -29.42
N LYS A 137 11.68 24.52 -28.67
CA LYS A 137 12.61 23.76 -27.83
C LYS A 137 13.21 22.60 -28.62
N ARG A 138 14.53 22.61 -28.79
CA ARG A 138 15.30 21.51 -29.36
C ARG A 138 15.91 20.69 -28.23
N THR A 139 15.66 19.39 -28.21
CA THR A 139 16.23 18.46 -27.22
C THR A 139 17.07 17.39 -27.91
N GLY A 140 18.16 16.97 -27.28
CA GLY A 140 19.04 15.93 -27.80
C GLY A 140 19.69 15.12 -26.68
N ARG A 141 20.39 14.06 -27.09
CA ARG A 141 21.17 13.19 -26.20
C ARG A 141 22.60 13.11 -26.74
N ASP A 142 23.58 13.45 -25.89
CA ASP A 142 25.00 13.40 -26.23
C ASP A 142 25.81 13.12 -24.96
N GLU A 143 26.79 12.22 -25.03
CA GLU A 143 27.61 11.89 -23.87
C GLU A 143 28.48 13.05 -23.38
N ARG A 144 28.76 14.05 -24.24
CA ARG A 144 29.40 15.30 -23.82
C ARG A 144 28.57 16.11 -22.82
N ALA A 145 27.25 15.91 -22.79
CA ALA A 145 26.36 16.53 -21.82
C ALA A 145 26.28 15.74 -20.49
N ARG A 146 27.01 14.63 -20.35
CA ARG A 146 27.04 13.86 -19.10
C ARG A 146 28.04 14.46 -18.12
N ALA A 147 27.64 14.57 -16.86
CA ALA A 147 28.53 14.98 -15.79
C ALA A 147 29.69 14.00 -15.58
N ALA A 148 30.89 14.53 -15.41
CA ALA A 148 32.01 13.78 -14.84
C ALA A 148 31.87 13.68 -13.31
N LEU A 149 31.36 14.73 -12.66
CA LEU A 149 31.14 14.80 -11.21
C LEU A 149 29.77 15.40 -10.90
N VAL A 150 29.07 14.82 -9.93
CA VAL A 150 27.88 15.41 -9.30
C VAL A 150 28.07 15.39 -7.79
N VAL A 151 27.87 16.55 -7.14
CA VAL A 151 27.98 16.71 -5.69
C VAL A 151 26.60 17.08 -5.12
N TYR A 152 25.95 16.10 -4.50
CA TYR A 152 24.66 16.24 -3.85
C TYR A 152 24.84 16.67 -2.39
N ASP A 153 24.60 17.95 -2.14
CA ASP A 153 24.58 18.52 -0.78
C ASP A 153 23.15 18.93 -0.40
N PRO A 154 22.48 18.19 0.49
CA PRO A 154 21.14 18.53 0.96
C PRO A 154 21.04 19.95 1.56
N GLU A 155 22.12 20.48 2.15
CA GLU A 155 22.12 21.83 2.73
C GLU A 155 21.93 22.92 1.65
N ALA A 156 22.44 22.69 0.44
CA ALA A 156 22.31 23.62 -0.68
C ALA A 156 20.85 23.78 -1.18
N SER A 157 19.97 22.85 -0.78
CA SER A 157 18.55 22.89 -1.10
C SER A 157 17.68 23.57 -0.02
N LEU A 158 18.23 23.92 1.15
CA LEU A 158 17.46 24.52 2.26
C LEU A 158 16.83 25.87 1.90
N SER A 159 17.49 26.65 1.03
CA SER A 159 16.98 27.93 0.54
C SER A 159 15.97 27.80 -0.61
N LEU A 160 15.70 26.58 -1.11
CA LEU A 160 14.77 26.37 -2.21
C LEU A 160 13.31 26.56 -1.72
N PRO A 161 12.55 27.50 -2.30
CA PRO A 161 11.13 27.68 -1.98
C PRO A 161 10.33 26.37 -2.07
N LEU A 162 9.32 26.23 -1.20
CA LEU A 162 8.54 24.99 -1.10
C LEU A 162 7.81 24.65 -2.40
N ASP A 163 7.24 25.64 -3.09
CA ASP A 163 6.56 25.45 -4.37
C ASP A 163 7.49 24.90 -5.45
N LEU A 164 8.72 25.42 -5.54
CA LEU A 164 9.77 24.90 -6.43
C LEU A 164 10.30 23.53 -5.99
N THR A 165 10.40 23.29 -4.67
CA THR A 165 10.76 21.99 -4.09
C THR A 165 9.80 20.91 -4.55
N ILE A 166 8.50 21.11 -4.30
CA ILE A 166 7.44 20.17 -4.68
C ILE A 166 7.36 20.00 -6.19
N ALA A 167 7.40 21.10 -6.95
CA ALA A 167 7.40 21.07 -8.41
C ALA A 167 8.54 20.20 -8.96
N SER A 168 9.75 20.39 -8.43
CA SER A 168 10.92 19.61 -8.86
C SER A 168 10.83 18.13 -8.47
N LEU A 169 10.22 17.80 -7.33
CA LEU A 169 10.02 16.41 -6.89
C LEU A 169 8.98 15.68 -7.75
N TRP A 170 7.92 16.36 -8.19
CA TRP A 170 6.98 15.80 -9.18
C TRP A 170 7.65 15.48 -10.51
N ASN A 171 8.62 16.28 -10.94
CA ASN A 171 9.41 15.99 -12.13
C ASN A 171 10.30 14.76 -11.94
N ALA A 172 10.97 14.63 -10.78
CA ALA A 172 11.71 13.41 -10.44
C ALA A 172 10.79 12.18 -10.38
N LEU A 173 9.59 12.33 -9.83
CA LEU A 173 8.61 11.25 -9.78
C LEU A 173 8.20 10.81 -11.20
N ALA A 174 7.96 11.78 -12.09
CA ALA A 174 7.70 11.49 -13.51
C ALA A 174 8.86 10.75 -14.19
N HIS A 175 10.12 11.10 -13.89
CA HIS A 175 11.29 10.37 -14.38
C HIS A 175 11.30 8.91 -13.91
N ALA A 176 11.04 8.65 -12.63
CA ALA A 176 11.00 7.30 -12.07
C ALA A 176 9.89 6.44 -12.71
N LEU A 177 8.68 6.99 -12.86
CA LEU A 177 7.54 6.28 -13.42
C LEU A 177 7.73 5.99 -14.91
N GLU A 178 8.21 6.96 -15.68
CA GLU A 178 8.49 6.75 -17.10
C GLU A 178 9.57 5.68 -17.30
N ALA A 179 10.62 5.69 -16.48
CA ALA A 179 11.65 4.66 -16.54
C ALA A 179 11.07 3.27 -16.29
N MET A 180 10.21 3.11 -15.28
CA MET A 180 9.54 1.84 -14.99
C MET A 180 8.65 1.36 -16.15
N TRP A 181 7.85 2.26 -16.76
CA TRP A 181 6.98 1.90 -17.90
C TRP A 181 7.76 1.51 -19.15
N LEU A 182 8.92 2.14 -19.38
CA LEU A 182 9.80 1.83 -20.53
C LEU A 182 10.68 0.59 -20.30
N SER A 183 10.75 0.09 -19.06
CA SER A 183 11.65 -0.99 -18.65
C SER A 183 10.90 -2.23 -18.15
N GLU A 184 9.78 -2.58 -18.79
CA GLU A 184 8.91 -3.69 -18.36
C GLU A 184 9.64 -5.05 -18.28
N ASP A 185 10.62 -5.30 -19.15
CA ASP A 185 11.46 -6.51 -19.13
C ASP A 185 12.79 -6.36 -18.38
N ASP A 186 13.13 -5.16 -17.92
CA ASP A 186 14.37 -4.83 -17.23
C ASP A 186 14.11 -4.59 -15.73
N ALA A 187 14.25 -5.67 -14.96
CA ALA A 187 13.99 -5.68 -13.52
C ALA A 187 14.93 -4.73 -12.75
N ALA A 188 16.16 -4.48 -13.24
CA ALA A 188 17.11 -3.64 -12.53
C ALA A 188 16.74 -2.15 -12.64
N THR A 189 16.32 -1.68 -13.82
CA THR A 189 15.81 -0.29 -13.95
C THR A 189 14.55 -0.10 -13.12
N ARG A 190 13.63 -1.08 -13.16
CA ARG A 190 12.39 -1.02 -12.39
C ARG A 190 12.65 -0.98 -10.89
N ALA A 191 13.58 -1.78 -10.36
CA ALA A 191 13.93 -1.75 -8.94
C ALA A 191 14.49 -0.39 -8.51
N VAL A 192 15.33 0.25 -9.34
CA VAL A 192 15.83 1.62 -9.09
C VAL A 192 14.69 2.64 -9.13
N GLY A 193 13.76 2.53 -10.08
CA GLY A 193 12.59 3.39 -10.17
C GLY A 193 11.64 3.22 -8.96
N GLU A 194 11.42 2.00 -8.49
CA GLU A 194 10.62 1.68 -7.31
C GLU A 194 11.25 2.25 -6.03
N ALA A 195 12.57 2.12 -5.87
CA ALA A 195 13.31 2.74 -4.78
C ALA A 195 13.23 4.28 -4.81
N ALA A 196 13.30 4.87 -6.01
CA ALA A 196 13.14 6.32 -6.18
C ALA A 196 11.76 6.80 -5.70
N VAL A 197 10.68 6.14 -6.11
CA VAL A 197 9.32 6.47 -5.64
C VAL A 197 9.22 6.31 -4.12
N SER A 198 9.77 5.23 -3.57
CA SER A 198 9.74 4.92 -2.13
C SER A 198 10.47 5.97 -1.28
N ALA A 199 11.42 6.71 -1.85
CA ALA A 199 12.09 7.84 -1.20
C ALA A 199 11.38 9.18 -1.46
N LEU A 200 10.94 9.43 -2.71
CA LEU A 200 10.31 10.69 -3.13
C LEU A 200 8.97 10.94 -2.43
N VAL A 201 8.09 9.95 -2.38
CA VAL A 201 6.72 10.11 -1.86
C VAL A 201 6.69 10.50 -0.37
N PRO A 202 7.37 9.79 0.55
CA PRO A 202 7.39 10.19 1.96
C PRO A 202 8.15 11.50 2.18
N SER A 203 9.21 11.78 1.43
CA SER A 203 9.94 13.06 1.56
C SER A 203 9.08 14.25 1.15
N MET A 204 8.22 14.13 0.13
CA MET A 204 7.25 15.17 -0.23
C MET A 204 6.26 15.45 0.92
N GLY A 205 5.74 14.41 1.57
CA GLY A 205 4.85 14.55 2.73
C GLY A 205 5.55 15.26 3.91
N ALA A 206 6.77 14.82 4.24
CA ALA A 206 7.57 15.43 5.30
C ALA A 206 7.92 16.89 5.01
N LEU A 207 8.27 17.23 3.77
CA LEU A 207 8.62 18.60 3.38
C LEU A 207 7.41 19.55 3.33
N MET A 208 6.22 19.03 3.03
CA MET A 208 4.98 19.81 3.17
C MET A 208 4.71 20.21 4.63
N ALA A 209 5.08 19.34 5.59
CA ALA A 209 4.94 19.62 7.02
C ALA A 209 6.08 20.50 7.58
N ALA A 210 7.33 20.21 7.17
CA ALA A 210 8.53 20.90 7.64
C ALA A 210 9.50 21.15 6.48
N PRO A 211 9.38 22.29 5.76
CA PRO A 211 10.20 22.57 4.57
C PRO A 211 11.72 22.64 4.81
N GLY A 212 12.14 22.85 6.06
CA GLY A 212 13.54 22.91 6.49
C GLY A 212 14.10 21.59 7.03
N ASP A 213 13.34 20.49 7.01
CA ASP A 213 13.81 19.19 7.50
C ASP A 213 14.93 18.65 6.60
N LEU A 214 16.15 18.62 7.13
CA LEU A 214 17.34 18.18 6.42
C LEU A 214 17.31 16.69 6.07
N ALA A 215 16.72 15.84 6.92
CA ALA A 215 16.59 14.41 6.64
C ALA A 215 15.62 14.17 5.49
N ALA A 216 14.49 14.90 5.47
CA ALA A 216 13.55 14.85 4.35
C ALA A 216 14.17 15.41 3.05
N ARG A 217 14.94 16.50 3.12
CA ARG A 217 15.69 17.06 1.98
C ARG A 217 16.72 16.07 1.43
N MET A 218 17.41 15.34 2.31
CA MET A 218 18.37 14.31 1.96
C MET A 218 17.68 13.13 1.25
N LEU A 219 16.59 12.62 1.83
CA LEU A 219 15.81 11.54 1.24
C LEU A 219 15.21 11.93 -0.12
N ALA A 220 14.72 13.17 -0.25
CA ALA A 220 14.24 13.74 -1.50
C ALA A 220 15.34 13.78 -2.58
N LEU A 221 16.57 14.15 -2.21
CA LEU A 221 17.71 14.24 -3.11
C LEU A 221 18.20 12.85 -3.55
N GLU A 222 18.22 11.88 -2.64
CA GLU A 222 18.49 10.48 -2.94
C GLU A 222 17.45 9.91 -3.92
N GLY A 223 16.15 10.14 -3.65
CA GLY A 223 15.08 9.73 -4.54
C GLY A 223 15.18 10.36 -5.94
N ALA A 224 15.52 11.65 -6.01
CA ALA A 224 15.73 12.35 -7.28
C ALA A 224 16.93 11.80 -8.06
N HIS A 225 18.04 11.49 -7.37
CA HIS A 225 19.20 10.84 -7.96
C HIS A 225 18.85 9.48 -8.55
N LEU A 226 18.13 8.63 -7.81
CA LEU A 226 17.71 7.31 -8.27
C LEU A 226 16.75 7.41 -9.47
N ALA A 227 15.79 8.34 -9.42
CA ALA A 227 14.88 8.60 -10.53
C ALA A 227 15.64 9.00 -11.80
N ALA A 228 16.62 9.90 -11.65
CA ALA A 228 17.47 10.35 -12.73
C ALA A 228 18.33 9.24 -13.33
N LEU A 229 18.88 8.36 -12.48
CA LEU A 229 19.66 7.21 -12.89
C LEU A 229 18.82 6.24 -13.73
N ALA A 230 17.59 5.93 -13.29
CA ALA A 230 16.67 5.08 -14.02
C ALA A 230 16.23 5.71 -15.36
N PHE A 231 15.97 7.02 -15.36
CA PHE A 231 15.58 7.77 -16.56
C PHE A 231 16.73 7.93 -17.56
N ALA A 232 17.97 8.06 -17.10
CA ALA A 232 19.13 8.12 -17.98
C ALA A 232 19.31 6.81 -18.80
N ASP A 233 18.93 5.66 -18.24
CA ASP A 233 18.99 4.35 -18.90
C ASP A 233 17.89 4.16 -19.95
N THR A 234 16.72 4.80 -19.79
CA THR A 234 15.50 4.53 -20.58
C THR A 234 15.07 5.67 -21.52
N GLY A 235 15.25 6.92 -21.07
CA GLY A 235 14.82 8.12 -21.78
C GLY A 235 13.35 8.48 -21.59
N SER A 236 12.86 9.35 -22.46
CA SER A 236 11.49 9.90 -22.43
C SER A 236 10.50 8.98 -23.15
N GLY A 237 9.29 8.85 -22.60
CA GLY A 237 8.19 8.07 -23.16
C GLY A 237 6.95 8.91 -23.41
N LEU A 238 5.78 8.27 -23.27
CA LEU A 238 4.47 8.89 -23.47
C LEU A 238 4.25 10.11 -22.56
N HIS A 239 4.59 9.99 -21.28
CA HIS A 239 4.25 11.02 -20.29
C HIS A 239 4.99 12.33 -20.55
N HIS A 240 6.32 12.28 -20.69
CA HIS A 240 7.14 13.45 -20.99
C HIS A 240 6.82 14.04 -22.35
N LYS A 241 6.55 13.22 -23.38
CA LYS A 241 6.16 13.72 -24.70
C LYS A 241 4.84 14.50 -24.62
N LEU A 242 3.85 13.98 -23.90
CA LEU A 242 2.58 14.67 -23.67
C LEU A 242 2.79 16.00 -22.92
N CYS A 243 3.58 16.00 -21.84
CA CYS A 243 3.86 17.21 -21.09
C CYS A 243 4.59 18.27 -21.93
N HIS A 244 5.50 17.87 -22.83
CA HIS A 244 6.14 18.78 -23.76
C HIS A 244 5.17 19.36 -24.79
N VAL A 245 4.27 18.55 -25.35
CA VAL A 245 3.25 19.03 -26.30
C VAL A 245 2.31 20.02 -25.60
N LEU A 246 1.79 19.69 -24.43
CA LEU A 246 0.92 20.57 -23.64
C LEU A 246 1.64 21.88 -23.25
N GLY A 247 2.86 21.77 -22.73
CA GLY A 247 3.68 22.93 -22.35
C GLY A 247 3.97 23.85 -23.52
N GLY A 248 4.35 23.32 -24.68
CA GLY A 248 4.61 24.13 -25.88
C GLY A 248 3.34 24.73 -26.49
N MET A 249 2.22 24.02 -26.45
CA MET A 249 0.97 24.47 -27.06
C MET A 249 0.24 25.56 -26.27
N PHE A 250 0.34 25.53 -24.94
CA PHE A 250 -0.45 26.38 -24.05
C PHE A 250 0.40 27.15 -23.02
N ALA A 251 1.73 27.14 -23.15
CA ALA A 251 2.67 27.78 -22.22
C ALA A 251 2.46 27.34 -20.75
N LEU A 252 2.12 26.06 -20.54
CA LEU A 252 1.83 25.54 -19.20
C LEU A 252 3.11 25.45 -18.34
N PRO A 253 3.01 25.71 -17.02
CA PRO A 253 4.14 25.50 -16.11
C PRO A 253 4.56 24.03 -16.13
N HIS A 254 5.83 23.77 -16.47
CA HIS A 254 6.34 22.43 -16.77
C HIS A 254 6.06 21.42 -15.64
N ALA A 255 6.47 21.74 -14.42
CA ALA A 255 6.31 20.85 -13.28
C ALA A 255 4.84 20.62 -12.87
N LYS A 256 4.00 21.66 -12.89
CA LYS A 256 2.55 21.51 -12.60
C LYS A 256 1.87 20.64 -13.66
N THR A 257 2.31 20.73 -14.91
CA THR A 257 1.80 19.89 -16.00
C THR A 257 2.14 18.42 -15.75
N HIS A 258 3.39 18.12 -15.39
CA HIS A 258 3.80 16.76 -15.01
C HIS A 258 2.93 16.21 -13.89
N ALA A 259 2.80 16.96 -12.80
CA ALA A 259 2.04 16.54 -11.63
C ALA A 259 0.55 16.25 -11.94
N VAL A 260 -0.10 17.09 -12.75
CA VAL A 260 -1.50 16.90 -13.15
C VAL A 260 -1.66 15.70 -14.07
N VAL A 261 -0.75 15.49 -15.02
CA VAL A 261 -0.89 14.47 -16.07
C VAL A 261 -0.50 13.07 -15.57
N LEU A 262 0.41 12.99 -14.61
CA LEU A 262 1.05 11.73 -14.20
C LEU A 262 0.05 10.65 -13.73
N PRO A 263 -0.97 10.94 -12.90
CA PRO A 263 -1.94 9.93 -12.49
C PRO A 263 -2.78 9.37 -13.65
N HIS A 264 -3.15 10.23 -14.61
CA HIS A 264 -3.92 9.81 -15.78
C HIS A 264 -3.10 8.91 -16.70
N VAL A 265 -1.82 9.21 -16.89
CA VAL A 265 -0.92 8.36 -17.67
C VAL A 265 -0.65 7.04 -16.95
N ALA A 266 -0.48 7.04 -15.63
CA ALA A 266 -0.32 5.82 -14.84
C ALA A 266 -1.51 4.86 -15.03
N ARG A 267 -2.74 5.39 -15.02
CA ARG A 267 -3.96 4.60 -15.31
C ARG A 267 -4.00 4.12 -16.76
N PHE A 268 -3.67 4.98 -17.72
CA PHE A 268 -3.70 4.65 -19.15
C PHE A 268 -2.68 3.56 -19.53
N LEU A 269 -1.50 3.57 -18.89
CA LEU A 269 -0.44 2.60 -19.13
C LEU A 269 -0.54 1.35 -18.25
N GLY A 270 -1.39 1.35 -17.22
CA GLY A 270 -1.41 0.31 -16.17
C GLY A 270 -1.51 -1.12 -16.70
N ALA A 271 -2.43 -1.36 -17.64
CA ALA A 271 -2.61 -2.67 -18.26
C ALA A 271 -1.47 -3.08 -19.22
N ALA A 272 -0.78 -2.10 -19.81
CA ALA A 272 0.33 -2.34 -20.74
C ALA A 272 1.68 -2.50 -20.02
N ALA A 273 1.79 -2.08 -18.76
CA ALA A 273 2.98 -2.18 -17.93
C ALA A 273 2.65 -2.77 -16.54
N PRO A 274 2.19 -4.03 -16.46
CA PRO A 274 1.72 -4.62 -15.20
C PRO A 274 2.79 -4.73 -14.12
N ASN A 275 4.06 -4.97 -14.49
CA ASN A 275 5.15 -5.03 -13.52
C ASN A 275 5.50 -3.63 -12.98
N ALA A 276 5.56 -2.62 -13.85
CA ALA A 276 5.72 -1.22 -13.43
C ALA A 276 4.58 -0.78 -12.50
N THR A 277 3.35 -1.16 -12.84
CA THR A 277 2.16 -0.85 -12.03
C THR A 277 2.20 -1.53 -10.66
N SER A 278 2.63 -2.78 -10.61
CA SER A 278 2.79 -3.52 -9.34
C SER A 278 3.91 -2.93 -8.47
N ALA A 279 5.02 -2.52 -9.08
CA ALA A 279 6.11 -1.82 -8.40
C ALA A 279 5.64 -0.48 -7.83
N LEU A 280 4.89 0.28 -8.62
CA LEU A 280 4.34 1.56 -8.18
C LEU A 280 3.33 1.37 -7.03
N ALA A 281 2.46 0.36 -7.08
CA ALA A 281 1.52 0.02 -6.00
C ALA A 281 2.24 -0.27 -4.67
N ARG A 282 3.33 -1.04 -4.72
CA ARG A 282 4.16 -1.32 -3.54
C ARG A 282 4.85 -0.07 -3.00
N ALA A 283 5.48 0.71 -3.88
CA ALA A 283 6.20 1.93 -3.48
C ALA A 283 5.28 2.99 -2.88
N LEU A 284 4.07 3.14 -3.43
CA LEU A 284 3.05 4.06 -2.92
C LEU A 284 2.27 3.49 -1.72
N ARG A 285 2.36 2.19 -1.44
CA ARG A 285 1.57 1.48 -0.43
C ARG A 285 0.06 1.66 -0.61
N VAL A 286 -0.40 1.45 -1.85
CA VAL A 286 -1.81 1.55 -2.23
C VAL A 286 -2.19 0.40 -3.17
N VAL A 287 -3.49 0.11 -3.26
CA VAL A 287 -4.01 -0.84 -4.25
C VAL A 287 -4.08 -0.21 -5.64
N ASP A 288 -4.54 1.05 -5.76
CA ASP A 288 -4.59 1.81 -7.02
C ASP A 288 -3.49 2.88 -7.05
N PRO A 289 -2.38 2.67 -7.80
CA PRO A 289 -1.31 3.66 -7.94
C PRO A 289 -1.76 4.99 -8.52
N ALA A 290 -2.69 4.98 -9.47
CA ALA A 290 -3.15 6.22 -10.08
C ALA A 290 -3.94 7.06 -9.07
N ARG A 291 -4.76 6.41 -8.24
CA ARG A 291 -5.41 7.06 -7.09
C ARG A 291 -4.38 7.53 -6.05
N GLY A 292 -3.39 6.72 -5.71
CA GLY A 292 -2.32 7.13 -4.79
C GLY A 292 -1.56 8.38 -5.26
N LEU A 293 -1.32 8.52 -6.56
CA LEU A 293 -0.73 9.73 -7.15
C LEU A 293 -1.70 10.92 -7.12
N GLU A 294 -3.00 10.72 -7.38
CA GLU A 294 -4.02 11.75 -7.22
C GLU A 294 -4.03 12.27 -5.77
N ASP A 295 -3.94 11.38 -4.80
CA ASP A 295 -3.94 11.68 -3.36
C ASP A 295 -2.68 12.45 -2.96
N LEU A 296 -1.51 12.04 -3.46
CA LEU A 296 -0.27 12.80 -3.30
C LEU A 296 -0.38 14.19 -3.94
N GLY A 297 -1.05 14.31 -5.10
CA GLY A 297 -1.35 15.58 -5.76
C GLY A 297 -2.18 16.51 -4.86
N ARG A 298 -3.18 15.94 -4.15
CA ARG A 298 -3.99 16.68 -3.17
C ARG A 298 -3.13 17.21 -2.03
N VAL A 299 -2.30 16.34 -1.44
CA VAL A 299 -1.40 16.69 -0.31
C VAL A 299 -0.42 17.79 -0.68
N THR A 300 0.12 17.73 -1.90
CA THR A 300 1.18 18.63 -2.37
C THR A 300 0.67 19.90 -3.05
N GLY A 301 -0.66 20.13 -3.07
CA GLY A 301 -1.27 21.37 -3.57
C GLY A 301 -1.31 21.48 -5.09
N ILE A 302 -1.29 20.36 -5.82
CA ILE A 302 -1.35 20.34 -7.28
C ILE A 302 -2.79 20.62 -7.77
N PRO A 303 -2.98 21.36 -8.88
CA PRO A 303 -4.30 21.57 -9.47
C PRO A 303 -5.00 20.25 -9.80
N SER A 304 -6.34 20.23 -9.75
CA SER A 304 -7.13 19.00 -9.92
C SER A 304 -7.17 18.45 -11.36
N GLY A 305 -6.79 19.25 -12.36
CA GLY A 305 -6.86 18.89 -13.78
C GLY A 305 -6.22 19.95 -14.68
N LEU A 306 -6.04 19.64 -15.96
CA LEU A 306 -5.46 20.55 -16.96
C LEU A 306 -6.37 21.77 -17.22
N GLY A 307 -7.68 21.66 -16.98
CA GLY A 307 -8.61 22.78 -17.02
C GLY A 307 -8.23 23.90 -16.06
N ALA A 308 -7.76 23.56 -14.85
CA ALA A 308 -7.26 24.53 -13.89
C ALA A 308 -5.92 25.17 -14.31
N LEU A 309 -5.23 24.60 -15.30
CA LEU A 309 -4.04 25.17 -15.94
C LEU A 309 -4.37 25.93 -17.23
N GLY A 310 -5.65 26.02 -17.62
CA GLY A 310 -6.11 26.80 -18.77
C GLY A 310 -6.35 26.00 -20.07
N VAL A 311 -6.24 24.67 -20.04
CA VAL A 311 -6.54 23.82 -21.21
C VAL A 311 -8.05 23.56 -21.29
N LYS A 312 -8.67 23.81 -22.45
CA LYS A 312 -10.12 23.62 -22.64
C LYS A 312 -10.42 22.26 -23.30
N ARG A 313 -11.63 21.72 -23.10
CA ARG A 313 -12.07 20.49 -23.80
C ARG A 313 -12.00 20.63 -25.32
N GLU A 314 -12.24 21.84 -25.83
CA GLU A 314 -12.15 22.17 -27.26
C GLU A 314 -10.72 22.00 -27.82
N ASP A 315 -9.69 22.02 -26.96
CA ASP A 315 -8.29 21.83 -27.35
C ASP A 315 -7.90 20.35 -27.53
N VAL A 316 -8.71 19.40 -27.05
CA VAL A 316 -8.41 17.96 -27.08
C VAL A 316 -8.05 17.47 -28.49
N PRO A 317 -8.82 17.76 -29.56
CA PRO A 317 -8.49 17.29 -30.90
C PRO A 317 -7.10 17.73 -31.35
N ARG A 318 -6.69 18.97 -31.03
CA ARG A 318 -5.38 19.53 -31.39
C ARG A 318 -4.23 18.83 -30.67
N VAL A 319 -4.39 18.51 -29.39
CA VAL A 319 -3.39 17.77 -28.61
C VAL A 319 -3.29 16.33 -29.12
N VAL A 320 -4.43 15.67 -29.35
CA VAL A 320 -4.48 14.31 -29.91
C VAL A 320 -3.75 14.27 -31.26
N GLU A 321 -4.05 15.19 -32.18
CA GLU A 321 -3.37 15.21 -33.49
C GLU A 321 -1.86 15.40 -33.39
N ALA A 322 -1.37 16.26 -32.49
CA ALA A 322 0.07 16.43 -32.30
C ALA A 322 0.73 15.19 -31.68
N MET A 323 0.05 14.51 -30.76
CA MET A 323 0.55 13.27 -30.18
C MET A 323 0.56 12.12 -31.19
N MET A 324 -0.47 12.00 -32.05
CA MET A 324 -0.54 10.97 -33.10
C MET A 324 0.53 11.14 -34.20
N LYS A 325 1.14 12.32 -34.33
CA LYS A 325 2.28 12.56 -35.23
C LYS A 325 3.63 12.16 -34.62
N SER A 326 3.66 11.81 -33.34
CA SER A 326 4.88 11.37 -32.67
C SER A 326 5.22 9.93 -33.08
N PRO A 327 6.52 9.56 -33.14
CA PRO A 327 6.92 8.17 -33.33
C PRO A 327 6.33 7.28 -32.23
N ASP A 328 6.26 5.96 -32.49
CA ASP A 328 5.66 4.97 -31.58
C ASP A 328 6.09 5.18 -30.11
N LEU A 329 5.11 5.56 -29.29
CA LEU A 329 5.30 5.78 -27.87
C LEU A 329 5.15 4.44 -27.14
N ARG A 330 6.22 4.02 -26.48
CA ARG A 330 6.22 2.81 -25.64
C ARG A 330 5.66 3.13 -24.25
N PRO A 331 5.14 2.12 -23.51
CA PRO A 331 4.95 0.72 -23.90
C PRO A 331 3.64 0.44 -24.66
N ARG A 332 2.78 1.44 -24.84
CA ARG A 332 1.45 1.30 -25.43
C ARG A 332 1.28 2.22 -26.65
N ALA A 333 0.94 1.62 -27.80
CA ALA A 333 0.56 2.37 -28.98
C ALA A 333 -0.60 3.34 -28.70
N LEU A 334 -0.54 4.53 -29.29
CA LEU A 334 -1.57 5.54 -29.12
C LEU A 334 -2.81 5.21 -29.94
N GLU A 335 -3.86 4.73 -29.26
CA GLU A 335 -5.21 4.59 -29.82
C GLU A 335 -5.97 5.91 -29.63
N ARG A 336 -6.49 6.47 -30.73
CA ARG A 336 -7.13 7.79 -30.74
C ARG A 336 -8.23 7.93 -29.69
N ASP A 337 -9.17 6.98 -29.65
CA ASP A 337 -10.35 7.08 -28.79
C ASP A 337 -9.97 6.94 -27.30
N ALA A 338 -9.14 5.95 -26.97
CA ALA A 338 -8.67 5.73 -25.61
C ALA A 338 -7.84 6.93 -25.10
N PHE A 339 -6.99 7.50 -25.95
CA PHE A 339 -6.19 8.68 -25.62
C PHE A 339 -7.04 9.95 -25.48
N THR A 340 -8.05 10.12 -26.33
CA THR A 340 -9.04 11.20 -26.23
C THR A 340 -9.80 11.14 -24.91
N ALA A 341 -10.24 9.94 -24.49
CA ALA A 341 -10.91 9.73 -23.22
C ALA A 341 -10.00 10.06 -22.02
N MET A 342 -8.73 9.62 -22.06
CA MET A 342 -7.73 9.96 -21.04
C MET A 342 -7.51 11.47 -20.94
N LEU A 343 -7.30 12.17 -22.07
CA LEU A 343 -7.10 13.63 -22.08
C LEU A 343 -8.33 14.40 -21.61
N THR A 344 -9.53 13.97 -22.00
CA THR A 344 -10.78 14.59 -21.52
C THR A 344 -10.87 14.48 -20.00
N THR A 345 -10.58 13.29 -19.46
CA THR A 345 -10.52 13.06 -18.00
C THR A 345 -9.44 13.92 -17.33
N ALA A 346 -8.27 14.07 -17.97
CA ALA A 346 -7.18 14.89 -17.44
C ALA A 346 -7.50 16.40 -17.44
N ILE A 347 -8.30 16.87 -18.41
CA ILE A 347 -8.75 18.27 -18.47
C ILE A 347 -9.77 18.55 -17.38
N ASP A 348 -10.78 17.72 -17.28
CA ASP A 348 -11.83 17.86 -16.27
C ASP A 348 -11.24 17.74 -14.85
N GLY A 349 -10.17 16.96 -14.73
CA GLY A 349 -9.77 16.38 -13.47
C GLY A 349 -10.77 15.30 -13.06
N ARG A 350 -10.38 14.42 -12.14
CA ARG A 350 -11.39 13.67 -11.40
C ARG A 350 -12.03 14.62 -10.39
N PRO A 351 -13.37 14.65 -10.28
CA PRO A 351 -14.00 15.42 -9.21
C PRO A 351 -13.38 14.98 -7.90
N ARG A 352 -12.90 15.94 -7.11
CA ARG A 352 -12.39 15.66 -5.77
C ARG A 352 -13.53 14.96 -5.05
N ARG A 353 -13.30 13.76 -4.48
CA ARG A 353 -14.25 13.19 -3.52
C ARG A 353 -14.38 14.14 -2.34
N THR A 354 -15.34 15.05 -2.43
CA THR A 354 -15.55 16.13 -1.46
C THR A 354 -16.39 15.65 -0.28
N SER A 355 -17.22 14.64 -0.52
CA SER A 355 -18.01 13.95 0.49
C SER A 355 -17.10 13.07 1.37
N ARG A 356 -16.57 13.67 2.43
CA ARG A 356 -15.90 12.97 3.54
C ARG A 356 -16.88 12.64 4.67
N THR A 357 -18.14 12.34 4.35
CA THR A 357 -19.09 11.90 5.39
C THR A 357 -18.46 10.69 6.08
N PRO A 358 -18.16 10.80 7.40
CA PRO A 358 -17.54 9.70 8.11
C PRO A 358 -18.44 8.46 8.01
N LEU A 359 -17.84 7.31 7.73
CA LEU A 359 -18.58 6.06 7.68
C LEU A 359 -18.85 5.62 9.13
N ARG A 360 -20.02 6.00 9.66
CA ARG A 360 -20.38 5.78 11.07
C ARG A 360 -21.72 5.10 11.16
N ALA A 361 -21.77 4.04 11.97
CA ALA A 361 -23.03 3.44 12.37
C ALA A 361 -23.82 4.39 13.28
N PRO A 362 -25.15 4.21 13.39
CA PRO A 362 -25.95 4.84 14.43
C PRO A 362 -25.36 4.59 15.83
N GLU A 363 -25.60 5.52 16.77
CA GLU A 363 -25.10 5.38 18.16
C GLU A 363 -25.54 4.06 18.79
N SER A 364 -26.84 3.74 18.65
CA SER A 364 -27.41 2.46 19.05
C SER A 364 -27.62 1.57 17.84
N LEU A 365 -26.94 0.41 17.85
CA LEU A 365 -27.13 -0.63 16.85
C LEU A 365 -28.12 -1.66 17.36
N ARG A 366 -29.20 -1.86 16.61
CA ARG A 366 -30.09 -3.00 16.79
C ARG A 366 -29.60 -4.16 15.92
N THR A 367 -29.71 -5.36 16.47
CA THR A 367 -29.22 -6.58 15.83
C THR A 367 -30.17 -7.74 16.12
N MET A 368 -30.13 -8.75 15.26
CA MET A 368 -30.82 -10.02 15.46
C MET A 368 -29.82 -11.08 15.90
N THR A 369 -30.22 -11.98 16.80
CA THR A 369 -29.31 -13.01 17.34
C THR A 369 -29.48 -14.36 16.64
N GLY A 370 -28.38 -15.12 16.52
CA GLY A 370 -28.40 -16.49 16.03
C GLY A 370 -27.49 -16.73 14.82
N PHE A 371 -26.28 -17.25 15.06
CA PHE A 371 -25.35 -17.64 14.00
C PHE A 371 -25.92 -18.73 13.10
N GLY A 372 -25.86 -18.53 11.78
CA GLY A 372 -26.42 -19.48 10.80
C GLY A 372 -27.95 -19.58 10.85
N GLY A 373 -28.62 -18.69 11.58
CA GLY A 373 -30.08 -18.60 11.62
C GLY A 373 -30.68 -18.05 10.34
N ASN A 374 -31.97 -18.32 10.12
CA ASN A 374 -32.74 -17.70 9.04
C ASN A 374 -33.36 -16.38 9.56
N HIS A 375 -32.80 -15.26 9.14
CA HIS A 375 -33.19 -13.93 9.58
C HIS A 375 -34.12 -13.26 8.58
N ALA A 376 -34.91 -12.30 9.06
CA ALA A 376 -35.75 -11.44 8.22
C ALA A 376 -35.77 -10.04 8.82
N SER A 377 -35.42 -9.04 8.03
CA SER A 377 -35.32 -7.65 8.49
C SER A 377 -35.81 -6.68 7.41
N GLU A 378 -36.48 -5.62 7.85
CA GLU A 378 -36.99 -4.57 6.98
C GLU A 378 -36.81 -3.20 7.64
N ALA A 379 -36.26 -2.24 6.88
CA ALA A 379 -36.12 -0.85 7.30
C ALA A 379 -37.41 -0.05 7.10
N LEU A 380 -38.29 -0.52 6.20
CA LEU A 380 -39.62 0.04 5.96
C LEU A 380 -40.69 -1.04 6.21
N PRO A 381 -41.79 -0.73 6.92
CA PRO A 381 -42.82 -1.71 7.24
C PRO A 381 -43.43 -2.37 6.00
N GLY A 382 -43.43 -3.71 5.94
CA GLY A 382 -43.97 -4.46 4.81
C GLY A 382 -43.13 -4.40 3.54
N ALA A 383 -41.83 -4.09 3.65
CA ALA A 383 -40.91 -4.14 2.52
C ALA A 383 -40.58 -5.58 2.11
N LEU A 384 -40.68 -6.56 3.02
CA LEU A 384 -40.60 -7.97 2.67
C LEU A 384 -41.88 -8.43 1.96
N PRO A 385 -41.78 -9.02 0.75
CA PRO A 385 -42.96 -9.42 0.00
C PRO A 385 -43.64 -10.67 0.57
N GLN A 386 -44.97 -10.71 0.41
CA GLN A 386 -45.80 -11.89 0.63
C GLN A 386 -46.70 -12.09 -0.60
N PRO A 387 -46.99 -13.34 -1.05
CA PRO A 387 -46.63 -14.61 -0.42
C PRO A 387 -45.30 -15.24 -0.88
N GLY A 388 -44.47 -14.58 -1.69
CA GLY A 388 -43.26 -15.19 -2.24
C GLY A 388 -42.08 -14.21 -2.42
N ASN A 389 -40.91 -14.74 -2.82
CA ASN A 389 -39.66 -13.97 -2.86
C ASN A 389 -39.51 -13.05 -4.08
N ALA A 390 -40.13 -13.38 -5.20
CA ALA A 390 -39.99 -12.65 -6.46
C ALA A 390 -41.37 -12.22 -7.00
N PRO A 391 -42.06 -11.26 -6.34
CA PRO A 391 -43.33 -10.73 -6.84
C PRO A 391 -43.13 -9.99 -8.16
N ARG A 392 -44.19 -9.88 -8.98
CA ARG A 392 -44.17 -9.09 -10.22
C ARG A 392 -43.80 -7.62 -9.97
N ILE A 393 -44.28 -7.06 -8.86
CA ILE A 393 -43.93 -5.73 -8.36
C ILE A 393 -43.67 -5.92 -6.87
N ALA A 394 -42.43 -5.72 -6.41
CA ALA A 394 -42.13 -5.81 -4.99
C ALA A 394 -42.67 -4.58 -4.24
N PRO A 395 -42.91 -4.70 -2.93
CA PRO A 395 -43.23 -3.56 -2.08
C PRO A 395 -42.28 -2.38 -2.34
N TYR A 396 -42.81 -1.16 -2.30
CA TYR A 396 -42.08 0.07 -2.59
C TYR A 396 -41.40 0.16 -3.98
N GLY A 397 -41.72 -0.77 -4.90
CA GLY A 397 -41.06 -0.83 -6.21
C GLY A 397 -39.62 -1.34 -6.13
N LEU A 398 -39.26 -2.04 -5.04
CA LEU A 398 -37.92 -2.59 -4.83
C LEU A 398 -37.60 -3.69 -5.85
N ILE A 399 -36.31 -3.93 -6.03
CA ILE A 399 -35.78 -4.98 -6.89
C ILE A 399 -35.43 -6.20 -6.04
N PRO A 400 -36.09 -7.35 -6.24
CA PRO A 400 -35.71 -8.59 -5.59
C PRO A 400 -34.40 -9.13 -6.19
N GLU A 401 -33.40 -9.37 -5.35
CA GLU A 401 -32.08 -9.87 -5.73
C GLU A 401 -31.71 -11.05 -4.81
N LEU A 402 -31.22 -12.15 -5.39
CA LEU A 402 -30.82 -13.34 -4.64
C LEU A 402 -29.30 -13.47 -4.69
N VAL A 403 -28.66 -13.48 -3.52
CA VAL A 403 -27.26 -13.90 -3.38
C VAL A 403 -27.22 -15.32 -2.87
N ASN A 404 -26.65 -16.22 -3.67
CA ASN A 404 -26.37 -17.59 -3.26
C ASN A 404 -24.91 -17.70 -2.81
N GLY A 405 -24.72 -17.85 -1.51
CA GLY A 405 -23.42 -18.12 -0.92
C GLY A 405 -22.94 -19.55 -1.16
N THR A 406 -23.79 -20.46 -1.62
CA THR A 406 -23.45 -21.84 -2.01
C THR A 406 -24.21 -22.26 -3.27
N PRO A 407 -23.73 -23.28 -4.03
CA PRO A 407 -24.52 -23.84 -5.13
C PRO A 407 -25.90 -24.33 -4.68
N PHE A 408 -26.89 -24.27 -5.56
CA PHE A 408 -28.30 -24.52 -5.20
C PHE A 408 -28.59 -25.85 -4.49
N THR A 409 -27.88 -26.93 -4.86
CA THR A 409 -28.20 -28.31 -4.45
C THR A 409 -27.29 -28.85 -3.36
N VAL A 410 -26.56 -27.99 -2.63
CA VAL A 410 -25.83 -28.43 -1.42
C VAL A 410 -26.81 -28.97 -0.37
N LYS A 411 -26.31 -29.77 0.58
CA LYS A 411 -27.11 -30.25 1.72
C LYS A 411 -27.79 -29.07 2.41
N ASN A 412 -29.03 -29.23 2.86
CA ASN A 412 -29.81 -28.13 3.46
C ASN A 412 -29.08 -27.41 4.62
N ALA A 413 -28.34 -28.16 5.45
CA ALA A 413 -27.53 -27.59 6.54
C ALA A 413 -26.38 -26.68 6.07
N GLU A 414 -25.92 -26.88 4.82
CA GLU A 414 -24.85 -26.10 4.17
C GLU A 414 -25.44 -25.06 3.18
N ASN A 415 -26.75 -25.07 2.96
CA ASN A 415 -27.39 -24.15 2.03
C ASN A 415 -27.38 -22.74 2.62
N SER A 416 -26.81 -21.79 1.89
CA SER A 416 -26.67 -20.43 2.37
C SER A 416 -27.01 -19.45 1.26
N ARG A 417 -28.09 -18.71 1.50
CA ARG A 417 -28.64 -17.74 0.56
C ARG A 417 -29.30 -16.59 1.29
N VAL A 418 -29.37 -15.43 0.65
CA VAL A 418 -30.08 -14.25 1.13
C VAL A 418 -30.83 -13.58 -0.02
N TRP A 419 -32.10 -13.27 0.20
CA TRP A 419 -32.89 -12.41 -0.66
C TRP A 419 -32.76 -10.98 -0.14
N MET A 420 -32.47 -10.06 -1.05
CA MET A 420 -32.37 -8.62 -0.81
C MET A 420 -33.45 -7.91 -1.63
N TYR A 421 -34.05 -6.87 -1.07
CA TYR A 421 -35.00 -5.99 -1.74
C TYR A 421 -34.42 -4.59 -1.73
N ARG A 422 -33.85 -4.21 -2.87
CA ARG A 422 -32.97 -3.04 -3.01
C ARG A 422 -33.53 -1.98 -3.96
N VAL A 423 -33.03 -0.76 -3.86
CA VAL A 423 -33.49 0.37 -4.69
C VAL A 423 -33.01 0.22 -6.15
N ARG A 424 -31.73 -0.15 -6.38
CA ARG A 424 -31.14 -0.34 -7.71
C ARG A 424 -30.44 -1.70 -7.79
N ALA A 425 -30.46 -2.34 -8.96
CA ALA A 425 -29.88 -3.67 -9.13
C ALA A 425 -28.34 -3.63 -9.07
N SER A 426 -27.72 -4.62 -8.43
CA SER A 426 -26.26 -4.69 -8.22
C SER A 426 -25.43 -4.65 -9.49
N PHE A 427 -25.99 -5.04 -10.65
CA PHE A 427 -25.27 -5.06 -11.93
C PHE A 427 -25.21 -3.68 -12.62
N SER A 428 -25.76 -2.64 -11.99
CA SER A 428 -25.82 -1.27 -12.54
C SER A 428 -24.53 -0.48 -12.33
N HIS A 429 -23.42 -0.97 -12.88
CA HIS A 429 -22.09 -0.36 -12.79
C HIS A 429 -21.36 -0.40 -14.14
N THR A 430 -20.25 0.33 -14.24
CA THR A 430 -19.35 0.25 -15.42
C THR A 430 -18.64 -1.10 -15.49
N PRO A 431 -18.08 -1.51 -16.65
CA PRO A 431 -17.30 -2.75 -16.72
C PRO A 431 -16.14 -2.76 -15.72
N PHE A 432 -15.90 -3.93 -15.10
CA PHE A 432 -14.76 -4.11 -14.21
C PHE A 432 -13.43 -3.99 -14.96
N SER A 433 -12.48 -3.30 -14.33
CA SER A 433 -11.10 -3.18 -14.76
C SER A 433 -10.17 -3.82 -13.70
N PRO A 434 -9.08 -4.50 -14.09
CA PRO A 434 -8.13 -5.06 -13.12
C PRO A 434 -7.53 -3.96 -12.24
N LEU A 435 -7.49 -4.20 -10.93
CA LEU A 435 -6.71 -3.42 -9.99
C LEU A 435 -5.37 -4.10 -9.68
N PRO A 436 -4.30 -3.31 -9.48
CA PRO A 436 -3.02 -3.84 -9.03
C PRO A 436 -3.15 -4.46 -7.64
N ARG A 437 -2.41 -5.54 -7.39
CA ARG A 437 -2.55 -6.31 -6.14
C ARG A 437 -1.80 -5.70 -4.96
N GLY A 438 -0.85 -4.80 -5.19
CA GLY A 438 0.02 -4.25 -4.13
C GLY A 438 0.57 -5.36 -3.22
N ALA A 439 0.44 -5.17 -1.90
CA ALA A 439 0.71 -6.20 -0.89
C ALA A 439 -0.53 -7.04 -0.49
N PHE A 440 -1.72 -6.68 -0.98
CA PHE A 440 -2.96 -7.44 -0.79
C PHE A 440 -3.17 -8.43 -1.95
N THR A 441 -2.63 -9.64 -1.80
CA THR A 441 -2.44 -10.59 -2.90
C THR A 441 -2.70 -12.02 -2.46
N ALA A 442 -3.18 -12.88 -3.36
CA ALA A 442 -3.18 -14.33 -3.15
C ALA A 442 -1.86 -15.00 -3.60
N ALA A 443 -0.88 -14.24 -4.10
CA ALA A 443 0.38 -14.81 -4.54
C ALA A 443 1.31 -15.11 -3.34
N LEU A 444 1.74 -16.36 -3.24
CA LEU A 444 2.62 -16.88 -2.19
C LEU A 444 3.97 -17.31 -2.80
N GLU A 445 5.05 -17.21 -2.03
CA GLU A 445 6.43 -17.47 -2.47
C GLU A 445 7.07 -18.70 -1.80
N GLY A 446 6.25 -19.57 -1.20
CA GLY A 446 6.65 -20.86 -0.63
C GLY A 446 6.74 -20.87 0.90
N VAL A 447 7.15 -22.03 1.42
CA VAL A 447 7.22 -22.32 2.87
C VAL A 447 8.55 -21.89 3.52
N THR A 448 8.56 -21.82 4.85
CA THR A 448 9.76 -21.72 5.69
C THR A 448 9.65 -22.69 6.87
N PRO A 449 10.71 -23.41 7.27
CA PRO A 449 10.71 -24.21 8.49
C PRO A 449 10.99 -23.36 9.75
N ALA A 450 11.47 -22.12 9.59
CA ALA A 450 11.82 -21.25 10.70
C ALA A 450 10.56 -20.72 11.39
N ARG A 451 10.58 -20.69 12.72
CA ARG A 451 9.63 -19.88 13.50
C ARG A 451 9.88 -18.42 13.15
N THR A 452 8.82 -17.65 12.95
CA THR A 452 8.93 -16.25 12.53
C THR A 452 8.00 -15.39 13.35
N ARG A 453 8.46 -14.22 13.77
CA ARG A 453 7.64 -13.21 14.45
C ARG A 453 7.73 -11.91 13.67
N TRP A 454 6.59 -11.24 13.52
CA TRP A 454 6.48 -9.89 12.99
C TRP A 454 6.03 -8.94 14.09
N LYS A 455 6.73 -7.81 14.18
CA LYS A 455 6.36 -6.68 15.03
C LYS A 455 4.99 -6.09 14.58
N PRO A 456 4.28 -5.38 15.46
CA PRO A 456 3.03 -4.72 15.10
C PRO A 456 3.20 -3.82 13.87
N MET A 457 2.24 -3.84 12.94
CA MET A 457 2.30 -2.94 11.80
C MET A 457 2.15 -1.48 12.27
N PRO A 458 3.00 -0.57 11.75
CA PRO A 458 2.83 0.86 12.02
C PRO A 458 1.56 1.36 11.33
N ILE A 459 0.75 2.12 12.06
CA ILE A 459 -0.39 2.82 11.47
C ILE A 459 0.14 3.97 10.62
N PRO A 460 -0.32 4.13 9.36
CA PRO A 460 0.11 5.23 8.51
C PRO A 460 -0.12 6.59 9.17
N GLU A 461 0.84 7.50 9.01
CA GLU A 461 0.76 8.87 9.53
C GLU A 461 0.19 9.83 8.47
N ALA A 462 -0.45 10.91 8.94
CA ALA A 462 -0.87 12.00 8.07
C ALA A 462 0.35 12.61 7.34
N PRO A 463 0.20 13.16 6.12
CA PRO A 463 -1.06 13.42 5.40
C PRO A 463 -1.56 12.27 4.52
N HIS A 464 -0.90 11.10 4.54
CA HIS A 464 -1.30 9.96 3.72
C HIS A 464 -2.61 9.36 4.26
N GLU A 465 -3.66 9.32 3.43
CA GLU A 465 -4.94 8.67 3.76
C GLU A 465 -4.90 7.23 3.27
N VAL A 466 -5.01 6.28 4.19
CA VAL A 466 -4.95 4.85 3.92
C VAL A 466 -6.19 4.19 4.52
N ASP A 467 -7.09 3.71 3.67
CA ASP A 467 -8.27 2.95 4.07
C ASP A 467 -7.94 1.48 4.38
N LEU A 468 -8.93 0.70 4.82
CA LEU A 468 -8.74 -0.72 5.15
C LEU A 468 -8.10 -1.54 4.00
N LEU A 469 -8.50 -1.28 2.75
CA LEU A 469 -8.02 -2.05 1.60
C LEU A 469 -6.61 -1.63 1.20
N ASP A 470 -6.34 -0.33 1.21
CA ASP A 470 -5.03 0.21 0.86
C ASP A 470 -3.98 -0.14 1.93
N GLY A 471 -4.40 -0.23 3.19
CA GLY A 471 -3.57 -0.65 4.33
C GLY A 471 -3.45 -2.17 4.52
N MET A 472 -4.07 -2.97 3.64
CA MET A 472 -4.08 -4.43 3.74
C MET A 472 -2.79 -5.03 3.16
N VAL A 473 -2.19 -5.97 3.89
CA VAL A 473 -1.06 -6.78 3.44
C VAL A 473 -1.37 -8.26 3.68
N THR A 474 -0.95 -9.12 2.77
CA THR A 474 -1.09 -10.57 2.96
C THR A 474 0.14 -11.10 3.67
N LEU A 475 -0.04 -11.75 4.81
CA LEU A 475 1.04 -12.42 5.53
C LEU A 475 1.41 -13.73 4.83
N GLY A 476 0.41 -14.55 4.53
CA GLY A 476 0.60 -15.85 3.91
C GLY A 476 -0.64 -16.72 4.04
N GLY A 477 -0.51 -18.00 3.75
CA GLY A 477 -1.58 -18.99 3.85
C GLY A 477 -1.29 -20.21 3.00
N ALA A 478 -2.33 -20.90 2.55
CA ALA A 478 -2.21 -21.94 1.53
C ALA A 478 -3.52 -22.11 0.79
N HIS A 479 -3.41 -22.48 -0.49
CA HIS A 479 -4.57 -22.81 -1.31
C HIS A 479 -4.20 -23.81 -2.40
N ASP A 480 -5.22 -24.50 -2.94
CA ASP A 480 -5.00 -25.37 -4.09
C ASP A 480 -4.54 -24.60 -5.34
N ALA A 481 -4.08 -25.32 -6.36
CA ALA A 481 -3.54 -24.72 -7.59
C ALA A 481 -4.57 -23.84 -8.36
N LEU A 482 -5.87 -24.05 -8.11
CA LEU A 482 -6.95 -23.26 -8.71
C LEU A 482 -7.41 -22.11 -7.80
N GLY A 483 -6.93 -22.06 -6.55
CA GLY A 483 -7.34 -21.13 -5.52
C GLY A 483 -8.75 -21.39 -4.97
N HIS A 484 -9.30 -22.61 -5.13
CA HIS A 484 -10.69 -22.90 -4.75
C HIS A 484 -10.85 -23.25 -3.27
N VAL A 485 -9.91 -24.02 -2.72
CA VAL A 485 -9.89 -24.40 -1.29
C VAL A 485 -8.60 -23.91 -0.65
N GLY A 486 -8.72 -23.21 0.47
CA GLY A 486 -7.58 -22.72 1.21
C GLY A 486 -7.91 -21.57 2.17
N TYR A 487 -6.87 -20.95 2.69
CA TYR A 487 -6.97 -19.79 3.55
C TYR A 487 -5.83 -18.81 3.28
N LEU A 488 -6.10 -17.53 3.55
CA LEU A 488 -5.10 -16.48 3.59
C LEU A 488 -5.25 -15.69 4.89
N VAL A 489 -4.13 -15.37 5.52
CA VAL A 489 -4.06 -14.47 6.67
C VAL A 489 -3.53 -13.14 6.17
N HIS A 490 -4.31 -12.09 6.39
CA HIS A 490 -3.94 -10.72 6.10
C HIS A 490 -3.81 -9.91 7.38
N MET A 491 -3.00 -8.87 7.32
CA MET A 491 -2.88 -7.84 8.35
C MET A 491 -3.30 -6.52 7.73
N TYR A 492 -3.91 -5.62 8.51
CA TYR A 492 -4.21 -4.27 8.04
C TYR A 492 -3.76 -3.21 9.04
N ALA A 493 -3.36 -2.04 8.52
CA ALA A 493 -3.15 -0.83 9.29
C ALA A 493 -3.60 0.38 8.46
N ALA A 494 -4.54 1.17 9.01
CA ALA A 494 -5.28 2.19 8.27
C ALA A 494 -5.53 3.43 9.15
N ASN A 495 -5.70 4.58 8.50
CA ASN A 495 -5.97 5.88 9.14
C ASN A 495 -7.09 6.69 8.45
N ALA A 496 -7.81 6.09 7.51
CA ALA A 496 -8.93 6.70 6.80
C ALA A 496 -10.12 5.73 6.64
N ASP A 497 -11.31 6.29 6.50
CA ASP A 497 -12.50 5.51 6.17
C ASP A 497 -12.49 5.10 4.69
N MET A 498 -13.17 4.00 4.37
CA MET A 498 -13.50 3.64 2.99
C MET A 498 -14.57 4.59 2.41
N HIS A 499 -14.18 5.80 2.03
CA HIS A 499 -15.09 6.80 1.47
C HIS A 499 -15.53 6.44 0.05
N ASP A 500 -16.86 6.38 -0.19
CA ASP A 500 -17.49 6.06 -1.47
C ASP A 500 -16.88 4.82 -2.16
N ARG A 501 -16.43 3.86 -1.37
CA ARG A 501 -15.77 2.64 -1.85
C ARG A 501 -16.34 1.46 -1.08
N SER A 502 -16.59 0.36 -1.77
CA SER A 502 -16.95 -0.91 -1.14
C SER A 502 -15.99 -2.00 -1.57
N PHE A 503 -15.89 -3.03 -0.74
CA PHE A 503 -15.22 -4.28 -1.04
C PHE A 503 -16.22 -5.43 -1.06
N SER A 504 -16.03 -6.38 -1.97
CA SER A 504 -16.70 -7.69 -1.93
C SER A 504 -15.70 -8.76 -2.35
N ASN A 505 -15.75 -9.91 -1.69
CA ASN A 505 -14.86 -11.02 -1.98
C ASN A 505 -15.64 -12.21 -2.54
N ALA A 506 -15.42 -12.59 -3.79
CA ALA A 506 -16.03 -13.78 -4.37
C ALA A 506 -15.31 -15.08 -3.95
N ASP A 507 -14.05 -14.99 -3.55
CA ASP A 507 -13.22 -16.16 -3.30
C ASP A 507 -13.60 -16.87 -1.99
N GLY A 508 -14.01 -16.11 -0.97
CA GLY A 508 -14.12 -16.67 0.37
C GLY A 508 -14.85 -15.82 1.41
N ASP A 509 -15.21 -16.48 2.51
CA ASP A 509 -15.69 -15.81 3.73
C ASP A 509 -14.53 -15.05 4.38
N LEU A 510 -14.84 -13.92 5.02
CA LEU A 510 -13.88 -13.08 5.71
C LEU A 510 -14.19 -13.04 7.20
N LEU A 511 -13.16 -13.11 8.03
CA LEU A 511 -13.21 -12.86 9.47
C LEU A 511 -12.28 -11.69 9.81
N LEU A 512 -12.86 -10.55 10.18
CA LEU A 512 -12.14 -9.35 10.61
C LEU A 512 -11.93 -9.39 12.13
N VAL A 513 -10.69 -9.21 12.56
CA VAL A 513 -10.27 -9.25 13.97
C VAL A 513 -9.54 -7.95 14.33
N PRO A 514 -10.25 -6.92 14.82
CA PRO A 514 -9.64 -5.66 15.24
C PRO A 514 -8.76 -5.83 16.48
N GLN A 515 -7.58 -5.24 16.42
CA GLN A 515 -6.61 -5.20 17.52
C GLN A 515 -6.50 -3.77 18.10
N GLU A 516 -6.46 -2.76 17.25
CA GLU A 516 -6.51 -1.34 17.61
C GLU A 516 -7.57 -0.64 16.77
N GLY A 517 -8.33 0.28 17.37
CA GLY A 517 -9.41 1.01 16.72
C GLY A 517 -10.70 0.20 16.54
N THR A 518 -11.82 0.90 16.56
CA THR A 518 -13.16 0.35 16.37
C THR A 518 -13.54 0.42 14.89
N LEU A 519 -13.93 -0.72 14.32
CA LEU A 519 -14.43 -0.82 12.96
C LEU A 519 -15.94 -0.56 12.93
N GLU A 520 -16.35 0.41 12.14
CA GLU A 520 -17.74 0.68 11.77
C GLU A 520 -18.00 0.09 10.38
N CYS A 521 -18.58 -1.11 10.35
CA CYS A 521 -18.74 -1.90 9.13
C CYS A 521 -20.14 -1.70 8.53
N ARG A 522 -20.21 -1.01 7.40
CA ARG A 522 -21.40 -0.88 6.57
C ARG A 522 -21.46 -2.08 5.62
N THR A 523 -22.47 -2.92 5.73
CA THR A 523 -22.71 -4.02 4.77
C THR A 523 -23.97 -3.74 3.95
N GLU A 524 -24.20 -4.50 2.88
CA GLU A 524 -25.51 -4.49 2.19
C GLU A 524 -26.68 -4.79 3.14
N LEU A 525 -26.48 -5.64 4.15
CA LEU A 525 -27.56 -6.06 5.05
C LEU A 525 -27.76 -5.15 6.26
N GLY A 526 -26.92 -4.13 6.42
CA GLY A 526 -26.97 -3.16 7.51
C GLY A 526 -25.62 -2.95 8.20
N TRP A 527 -25.65 -2.37 9.40
CA TRP A 527 -24.46 -1.97 10.15
C TRP A 527 -24.02 -3.01 11.17
N LEU A 528 -22.71 -3.25 11.26
CA LEU A 528 -22.04 -3.98 12.33
C LEU A 528 -20.92 -3.12 12.92
N ARG A 529 -20.61 -3.31 14.20
CA ARG A 529 -19.52 -2.63 14.90
C ARG A 529 -18.64 -3.64 15.60
N ALA A 530 -17.33 -3.45 15.52
CA ALA A 530 -16.37 -4.27 16.25
C ALA A 530 -15.22 -3.43 16.81
N ALA A 531 -15.20 -3.29 18.13
CA ALA A 531 -14.03 -2.83 18.88
C ALA A 531 -13.07 -4.01 19.14
N PRO A 532 -11.81 -3.77 19.54
CA PRO A 532 -10.91 -4.85 19.90
C PRO A 532 -11.50 -5.79 20.94
N GLY A 533 -11.59 -7.08 20.61
CA GLY A 533 -12.30 -8.11 21.39
C GLY A 533 -13.65 -8.52 20.81
N THR A 534 -14.13 -7.83 19.78
CA THR A 534 -15.27 -8.24 18.94
C THR A 534 -14.77 -8.56 17.54
N VAL A 535 -15.31 -9.59 16.89
CA VAL A 535 -14.98 -9.97 15.51
C VAL A 535 -16.16 -9.76 14.57
N ILE A 536 -15.89 -9.62 13.27
CA ILE A 536 -16.93 -9.57 12.22
C ILE A 536 -16.70 -10.69 11.22
N VAL A 537 -17.75 -11.47 10.92
CA VAL A 537 -17.79 -12.44 9.82
C VAL A 537 -18.54 -11.81 8.66
N ILE A 538 -17.93 -11.76 7.47
CA ILE A 538 -18.54 -11.29 6.23
C ILE A 538 -18.55 -12.46 5.23
N PRO A 539 -19.73 -13.00 4.89
CA PRO A 539 -19.83 -14.05 3.90
C PRO A 539 -19.38 -13.60 2.51
N ARG A 540 -18.84 -14.53 1.72
CA ARG A 540 -18.41 -14.25 0.34
C ARG A 540 -19.53 -13.58 -0.48
N GLY A 541 -19.16 -12.58 -1.27
CA GLY A 541 -20.05 -11.87 -2.19
C GLY A 541 -20.82 -10.70 -1.60
N ILE A 542 -20.94 -10.59 -0.27
CA ILE A 542 -21.57 -9.42 0.38
C ILE A 542 -20.64 -8.21 0.26
N LYS A 543 -21.18 -7.09 -0.23
CA LYS A 543 -20.45 -5.82 -0.30
C LYS A 543 -20.41 -5.16 1.08
N PHE A 544 -19.27 -4.60 1.44
CA PHE A 544 -19.11 -3.84 2.67
C PHE A 544 -18.11 -2.69 2.53
N ALA A 545 -18.16 -1.74 3.46
CA ALA A 545 -17.21 -0.66 3.64
C ALA A 545 -16.92 -0.49 5.13
N VAL A 546 -15.70 -0.05 5.47
CA VAL A 546 -15.25 0.08 6.86
C VAL A 546 -14.84 1.51 7.16
N GLY A 547 -15.40 2.04 8.24
CA GLY A 547 -14.99 3.29 8.87
C GLY A 547 -14.22 3.01 10.15
N LEU A 548 -13.38 3.97 10.54
CA LEU A 548 -12.52 3.88 11.72
C LEU A 548 -13.01 4.91 12.74
N ALA A 549 -13.67 4.48 13.81
CA ALA A 549 -14.35 5.39 14.73
C ALA A 549 -13.37 6.44 15.31
N GLU A 550 -12.17 6.01 15.68
CA GLU A 550 -11.08 6.82 16.22
C GLU A 550 -10.10 7.34 15.15
N GLY A 551 -10.44 7.20 13.86
CA GLY A 551 -9.61 7.64 12.73
C GLY A 551 -8.36 6.80 12.50
N ARG A 552 -8.24 5.64 13.16
CA ARG A 552 -7.15 4.69 13.00
C ARG A 552 -7.62 3.27 13.25
N GLY A 553 -6.97 2.30 12.64
CA GLY A 553 -7.29 0.89 12.84
C GLY A 553 -6.13 -0.04 12.50
N ARG A 554 -5.96 -1.11 13.27
CA ARG A 554 -5.02 -2.21 12.99
C ARG A 554 -5.63 -3.54 13.42
N GLY A 555 -5.33 -4.60 12.68
CA GLY A 555 -5.79 -5.94 13.04
C GLY A 555 -5.48 -6.98 11.98
N TRP A 556 -6.22 -8.08 12.01
CA TRP A 556 -6.11 -9.18 11.07
C TRP A 556 -7.40 -9.37 10.27
N MET A 557 -7.26 -9.96 9.10
CA MET A 557 -8.37 -10.51 8.33
C MET A 557 -8.00 -11.93 7.91
N LEU A 558 -8.79 -12.92 8.33
CA LEU A 558 -8.71 -14.28 7.83
C LEU A 558 -9.66 -14.41 6.64
N GLU A 559 -9.14 -14.87 5.50
CA GLU A 559 -9.91 -15.23 4.32
C GLU A 559 -9.99 -16.75 4.20
N ILE A 560 -11.20 -17.31 4.04
CA ILE A 560 -11.45 -18.74 3.87
C ILE A 560 -12.05 -18.99 2.49
N MET A 561 -11.30 -19.66 1.62
CA MET A 561 -11.73 -20.02 0.27
C MET A 561 -12.25 -21.44 0.24
N GLY A 562 -13.44 -21.64 -0.32
CA GLY A 562 -14.09 -22.95 -0.42
C GLY A 562 -15.21 -23.13 0.62
N PRO A 563 -14.94 -23.77 1.77
CA PRO A 563 -15.94 -23.98 2.81
C PRO A 563 -16.33 -22.67 3.51
N ARG A 564 -17.42 -22.74 4.29
CA ARG A 564 -17.93 -21.60 5.09
C ARG A 564 -17.36 -21.67 6.50
N LEU A 565 -17.21 -20.51 7.14
CA LEU A 565 -16.98 -20.45 8.59
C LEU A 565 -18.24 -20.92 9.33
N ARG A 566 -18.07 -21.85 10.27
CA ARG A 566 -19.14 -22.38 11.12
C ARG A 566 -18.70 -22.58 12.56
N LEU A 567 -19.66 -22.80 13.46
CA LEU A 567 -19.34 -23.24 14.83
C LEU A 567 -18.71 -24.64 14.80
N PRO A 568 -17.74 -24.93 15.69
CA PRO A 568 -17.14 -26.25 15.77
C PRO A 568 -18.13 -27.31 16.27
N GLU A 569 -17.91 -28.55 15.85
CA GLU A 569 -18.57 -29.70 16.47
C GLU A 569 -18.14 -29.79 17.94
N ARG A 570 -19.11 -29.89 18.85
CA ARG A 570 -18.86 -29.83 20.30
C ARG A 570 -18.44 -31.16 20.91
N GLY A 571 -18.66 -32.28 20.21
CA GLY A 571 -18.34 -33.62 20.71
C GLY A 571 -18.88 -33.86 22.13
N LEU A 572 -18.00 -34.28 23.04
CA LEU A 572 -18.34 -34.59 24.43
C LEU A 572 -18.75 -33.37 25.28
N ILE A 573 -18.50 -32.14 24.82
CA ILE A 573 -18.99 -30.92 25.47
C ILE A 573 -20.53 -30.89 25.41
N GLY A 574 -21.13 -31.49 24.37
CA GLY A 574 -22.58 -31.62 24.22
C GLY A 574 -23.22 -30.42 23.51
N SER A 575 -24.36 -29.95 24.03
CA SER A 575 -25.21 -28.97 23.32
C SER A 575 -24.95 -27.51 23.68
N ASN A 576 -24.05 -27.21 24.62
CA ASN A 576 -23.76 -25.85 25.10
C ASN A 576 -22.27 -25.69 25.41
N GLY A 577 -21.75 -24.47 25.34
CA GLY A 577 -20.33 -24.18 25.57
C GLY A 577 -19.63 -23.63 24.34
N LEU A 578 -18.37 -23.21 24.53
CA LEU A 578 -17.58 -22.49 23.52
C LEU A 578 -18.29 -21.19 23.10
N ALA A 579 -18.31 -20.88 21.81
CA ALA A 579 -19.14 -19.83 21.26
C ALA A 579 -20.59 -20.32 21.12
N ASP A 580 -21.52 -19.61 21.75
CA ASP A 580 -22.95 -19.87 21.64
C ASP A 580 -23.52 -19.07 20.46
N ALA A 581 -24.29 -19.73 19.59
CA ALA A 581 -24.92 -19.13 18.42
C ALA A 581 -25.77 -17.90 18.77
N ARG A 582 -26.37 -17.85 19.97
CA ARG A 582 -27.22 -16.71 20.40
C ARG A 582 -26.45 -15.41 20.62
N HIS A 583 -25.13 -15.46 20.75
CA HIS A 583 -24.28 -14.28 20.96
C HIS A 583 -23.71 -13.73 19.64
N PHE A 584 -24.03 -14.35 18.50
CA PHE A 584 -23.72 -13.78 17.19
C PHE A 584 -24.87 -12.89 16.74
N HIS A 585 -24.51 -11.69 16.33
CA HIS A 585 -25.44 -10.61 16.02
C HIS A 585 -25.41 -10.30 14.51
N ALA A 586 -26.51 -10.59 13.81
CA ALA A 586 -26.75 -10.14 12.44
C ALA A 586 -27.29 -8.69 12.43
N PRO A 587 -26.99 -7.87 11.41
CA PRO A 587 -27.44 -6.48 11.35
C PRO A 587 -28.94 -6.38 11.08
N GLU A 588 -29.62 -5.36 11.60
CA GLU A 588 -30.93 -4.98 11.04
C GLU A 588 -30.76 -4.27 9.68
N ALA A 589 -31.73 -4.46 8.78
CA ALA A 589 -31.77 -3.82 7.48
C ALA A 589 -31.64 -2.31 7.63
N SER A 590 -30.73 -1.72 6.87
CA SER A 590 -30.49 -0.28 6.86
C SER A 590 -30.02 0.10 5.49
N TYR A 591 -30.62 1.12 4.88
CA TYR A 591 -30.34 1.53 3.50
C TYR A 591 -29.97 3.02 3.42
N GLU A 592 -29.25 3.37 2.36
CA GLU A 592 -29.13 4.74 1.87
C GLU A 592 -29.48 4.78 0.37
N ASP A 593 -30.44 5.63 0.01
CA ASP A 593 -30.68 5.99 -1.40
C ASP A 593 -29.86 7.22 -1.77
N ARG A 594 -28.52 7.06 -1.75
CA ARG A 594 -27.58 8.17 -1.96
C ARG A 594 -26.98 8.13 -3.34
N LEU A 595 -27.18 9.21 -4.10
CA LEU A 595 -26.48 9.45 -5.36
C LEU A 595 -25.03 9.86 -5.09
N CYS A 596 -24.12 9.35 -5.90
CA CYS A 596 -22.68 9.59 -5.83
C CYS A 596 -22.22 10.17 -7.18
N PRO A 597 -22.48 11.45 -7.47
CA PRO A 597 -22.17 12.07 -8.77
C PRO A 597 -20.66 12.09 -9.08
N GLU A 598 -19.83 12.02 -8.04
CA GLU A 598 -18.36 11.92 -8.14
C GLU A 598 -17.89 10.46 -8.30
N GLY A 599 -18.81 9.49 -8.37
CA GLY A 599 -18.55 8.07 -8.51
C GLY A 599 -18.39 7.32 -7.18
N PHE A 600 -19.02 6.15 -7.08
CA PHE A 600 -18.82 5.15 -6.03
C PHE A 600 -18.02 3.99 -6.60
N GLU A 601 -16.95 3.59 -5.92
CA GLU A 601 -16.03 2.55 -6.37
C GLU A 601 -16.43 1.19 -5.79
N LEU A 602 -16.59 0.20 -6.67
CA LEU A 602 -16.82 -1.19 -6.32
C LEU A 602 -15.52 -1.96 -6.50
N VAL A 603 -14.84 -2.27 -5.39
CA VAL A 603 -13.72 -3.20 -5.40
C VAL A 603 -14.24 -4.62 -5.23
N HIS A 604 -13.86 -5.49 -6.15
CA HIS A 604 -14.26 -6.89 -6.16
C HIS A 604 -13.03 -7.79 -6.24
N LYS A 605 -12.93 -8.77 -5.35
CA LYS A 605 -11.88 -9.79 -5.38
C LYS A 605 -12.42 -11.07 -6.02
N LEU A 606 -11.73 -11.57 -7.03
CA LEU A 606 -12.05 -12.82 -7.72
C LEU A 606 -10.77 -13.50 -8.23
N GLY A 607 -10.62 -14.80 -7.95
CA GLY A 607 -9.45 -15.61 -8.30
C GLY A 607 -8.15 -15.03 -7.74
N GLY A 608 -8.20 -14.46 -6.52
CA GLY A 608 -7.07 -13.81 -5.88
C GLY A 608 -6.63 -12.49 -6.52
N ARG A 609 -7.44 -11.93 -7.42
CA ARG A 609 -7.18 -10.64 -8.11
C ARG A 609 -8.22 -9.62 -7.70
N LEU A 610 -7.81 -8.36 -7.65
CA LEU A 610 -8.70 -7.24 -7.40
C LEU A 610 -9.17 -6.63 -8.73
N PHE A 611 -10.40 -6.17 -8.75
CA PHE A 611 -11.02 -5.47 -9.86
C PHE A 611 -11.78 -4.26 -9.33
N SER A 612 -11.88 -3.20 -10.14
CA SER A 612 -12.64 -2.00 -9.82
C SER A 612 -13.67 -1.70 -10.91
N ALA A 613 -14.88 -1.34 -10.48
CA ALA A 613 -15.91 -0.73 -11.30
C ALA A 613 -16.42 0.53 -10.60
N GLU A 614 -17.09 1.41 -11.34
CA GLU A 614 -17.67 2.63 -10.81
C GLU A 614 -19.19 2.65 -11.05
N GLN A 615 -19.93 3.26 -10.13
CA GLN A 615 -21.37 3.53 -10.27
C GLN A 615 -21.72 4.90 -9.67
N GLN A 616 -22.92 5.42 -9.96
CA GLN A 616 -23.32 6.78 -9.57
C GLN A 616 -24.24 6.82 -8.33
N HIS A 617 -24.20 5.77 -7.51
CA HIS A 617 -25.03 5.62 -6.30
C HIS A 617 -24.33 4.71 -5.29
N SER A 618 -24.77 4.74 -4.03
CA SER A 618 -24.30 3.78 -3.03
C SER A 618 -24.85 2.37 -3.28
N PRO A 619 -24.04 1.31 -3.10
CA PRO A 619 -24.53 -0.08 -3.14
C PRO A 619 -25.24 -0.50 -1.84
N PHE A 620 -25.24 0.35 -0.81
CA PHE A 620 -25.86 0.05 0.49
C PHE A 620 -27.34 0.47 0.52
N ASP A 621 -28.08 0.06 -0.50
CA ASP A 621 -29.45 0.46 -0.81
C ASP A 621 -30.48 -0.67 -0.63
N VAL A 622 -30.17 -1.67 0.20
CA VAL A 622 -31.07 -2.78 0.54
C VAL A 622 -32.01 -2.37 1.67
N VAL A 623 -33.29 -2.21 1.33
CA VAL A 623 -34.34 -1.77 2.26
C VAL A 623 -34.83 -2.91 3.15
N ALA A 624 -34.85 -4.13 2.62
CA ALA A 624 -35.23 -5.32 3.37
C ALA A 624 -34.48 -6.55 2.87
N TRP A 625 -34.33 -7.55 3.73
CA TRP A 625 -33.68 -8.80 3.36
C TRP A 625 -34.16 -9.98 4.22
N HIS A 626 -34.06 -11.20 3.69
CA HIS A 626 -34.26 -12.43 4.46
C HIS A 626 -33.36 -13.58 4.00
N GLY A 627 -32.90 -14.41 4.92
CA GLY A 627 -32.09 -15.59 4.63
C GLY A 627 -31.07 -15.93 5.70
N VAL A 628 -30.18 -16.87 5.35
CA VAL A 628 -29.13 -17.41 6.24
C VAL A 628 -27.74 -16.83 5.92
N HIS A 629 -27.54 -16.35 4.69
CA HIS A 629 -26.27 -15.78 4.24
C HIS A 629 -26.13 -14.32 4.70
N ALA A 630 -25.87 -14.15 6.00
CA ALA A 630 -25.76 -12.85 6.66
C ALA A 630 -24.37 -12.62 7.27
N PRO A 631 -23.90 -11.37 7.38
CA PRO A 631 -22.75 -11.04 8.18
C PRO A 631 -23.12 -11.02 9.67
N TYR A 632 -22.13 -11.26 10.53
CA TYR A 632 -22.32 -11.33 11.98
C TYR A 632 -21.20 -10.61 12.73
N SER A 633 -21.51 -10.01 13.87
CA SER A 633 -20.52 -9.65 14.89
C SER A 633 -20.59 -10.58 16.10
N TYR A 634 -19.46 -10.82 16.76
CA TYR A 634 -19.38 -11.65 17.98
C TYR A 634 -18.38 -11.07 18.98
N ASP A 635 -18.82 -10.88 20.23
CA ASP A 635 -17.98 -10.44 21.35
C ASP A 635 -17.26 -11.66 21.98
N LEU A 636 -15.93 -11.69 21.87
CA LEU A 636 -15.11 -12.79 22.36
C LEU A 636 -15.15 -12.95 23.88
N SER A 637 -15.56 -11.92 24.64
CA SER A 637 -15.76 -12.02 26.09
C SER A 637 -16.95 -12.92 26.48
N LEU A 638 -17.86 -13.17 25.54
CA LEU A 638 -19.00 -14.06 25.73
C LEU A 638 -18.67 -15.53 25.46
N PHE A 639 -17.43 -15.83 25.06
CA PHE A 639 -16.97 -17.20 24.89
C PHE A 639 -16.99 -17.93 26.23
N SER A 640 -17.51 -19.15 26.24
CA SER A 640 -17.52 -20.04 27.41
C SER A 640 -16.35 -21.02 27.30
N PRO A 641 -15.15 -20.67 27.82
CA PRO A 641 -13.97 -21.53 27.68
C PRO A 641 -14.17 -22.86 28.41
N MET A 642 -13.72 -23.93 27.78
CA MET A 642 -13.65 -25.26 28.35
C MET A 642 -12.19 -25.63 28.61
N GLY A 643 -11.94 -26.50 29.59
CA GLY A 643 -10.58 -26.89 29.96
C GLY A 643 -10.57 -27.97 31.04
N ALA A 644 -9.38 -28.40 31.44
CA ALA A 644 -9.26 -29.34 32.55
C ALA A 644 -9.58 -28.66 33.87
N VAL A 645 -10.22 -29.44 34.73
CA VAL A 645 -10.58 -29.07 36.09
C VAL A 645 -9.80 -29.87 37.14
N LYS A 646 -8.72 -30.55 36.72
CA LYS A 646 -7.91 -31.39 37.61
C LYS A 646 -6.42 -31.37 37.27
N PHE A 647 -5.99 -32.05 36.21
CA PHE A 647 -4.59 -32.16 35.80
C PHE A 647 -4.48 -32.09 34.27
N ASP A 648 -3.25 -31.92 33.80
CA ASP A 648 -2.81 -31.80 32.41
C ASP A 648 -3.31 -30.56 31.66
N HIS A 649 -2.42 -29.99 30.85
CA HIS A 649 -2.76 -28.93 29.91
C HIS A 649 -3.52 -29.53 28.72
N GLN A 650 -4.67 -28.95 28.38
CA GLN A 650 -5.54 -29.44 27.31
C GLN A 650 -5.06 -28.97 25.93
N ASP A 651 -5.39 -29.72 24.89
CA ASP A 651 -5.15 -29.29 23.51
C ASP A 651 -5.90 -27.99 23.19
N PRO A 652 -5.28 -27.05 22.45
CA PRO A 652 -5.84 -25.72 22.23
C PRO A 652 -7.12 -25.72 21.39
N SER A 653 -7.41 -26.79 20.66
CA SER A 653 -8.66 -26.95 19.88
C SER A 653 -9.92 -26.85 20.74
N ILE A 654 -9.83 -27.10 22.05
CA ILE A 654 -10.90 -26.89 23.03
C ILE A 654 -11.34 -25.41 23.14
N LEU A 655 -10.56 -24.48 22.57
CA LEU A 655 -10.83 -23.04 22.58
C LEU A 655 -11.23 -22.49 21.19
N THR A 656 -11.66 -23.37 20.27
CA THR A 656 -12.12 -22.98 18.94
C THR A 656 -13.43 -22.17 19.00
N VAL A 657 -13.44 -21.01 18.35
CA VAL A 657 -14.63 -20.14 18.19
C VAL A 657 -15.36 -20.46 16.89
N LEU A 658 -14.63 -20.49 15.78
CA LEU A 658 -15.13 -20.81 14.44
C LEU A 658 -14.16 -21.75 13.74
N THR A 659 -14.69 -22.63 12.88
CA THR A 659 -13.92 -23.56 12.06
C THR A 659 -14.38 -23.51 10.61
N ALA A 660 -13.47 -23.77 9.69
CA ALA A 660 -13.76 -24.04 8.29
C ALA A 660 -13.30 -25.47 7.96
N PRO A 661 -14.20 -26.44 7.74
CA PRO A 661 -13.83 -27.84 7.52
C PRO A 661 -13.10 -28.04 6.18
N LEU A 662 -12.01 -28.82 6.18
CA LEU A 662 -11.34 -29.28 4.98
C LEU A 662 -11.96 -30.56 4.44
N ASP A 663 -12.34 -31.48 5.33
CA ASP A 663 -12.93 -32.77 4.97
C ASP A 663 -13.76 -33.38 6.10
N ASP A 664 -14.35 -34.54 5.82
CA ASP A 664 -15.14 -35.32 6.78
C ASP A 664 -14.28 -36.08 7.81
N MET A 665 -12.95 -35.99 7.74
CA MET A 665 -12.02 -36.61 8.69
C MET A 665 -11.71 -35.69 9.89
N GLY A 666 -12.31 -34.51 9.92
CA GLY A 666 -12.12 -33.53 11.00
C GLY A 666 -10.92 -32.61 10.82
N ARG A 667 -10.28 -32.61 9.64
CA ARG A 667 -9.24 -31.60 9.33
C ARG A 667 -9.92 -30.27 9.02
N ALA A 668 -9.32 -29.17 9.45
CA ALA A 668 -9.80 -27.83 9.13
C ALA A 668 -8.91 -27.16 8.07
N VAL A 669 -9.55 -26.44 7.15
CA VAL A 669 -8.88 -25.43 6.31
C VAL A 669 -8.27 -24.38 7.23
N CYS A 670 -9.05 -23.91 8.22
CA CYS A 670 -8.53 -23.13 9.31
C CYS A 670 -9.50 -23.13 10.50
N ASP A 671 -8.95 -23.24 11.71
CA ASP A 671 -9.63 -22.99 12.98
C ASP A 671 -9.24 -21.61 13.51
N PHE A 672 -10.25 -20.83 13.91
CA PHE A 672 -10.07 -19.60 14.65
C PHE A 672 -10.22 -19.89 16.16
N VAL A 673 -9.09 -19.90 16.85
CA VAL A 673 -8.95 -20.23 18.26
C VAL A 673 -8.63 -18.96 19.05
N ILE A 674 -9.11 -18.87 20.29
CA ILE A 674 -8.77 -17.76 21.20
C ILE A 674 -8.19 -18.27 22.52
N PHE A 675 -7.38 -17.45 23.19
CA PHE A 675 -6.88 -17.72 24.53
C PHE A 675 -7.35 -16.60 25.48
N PRO A 676 -8.59 -16.69 26.00
CA PRO A 676 -9.14 -15.68 26.88
C PRO A 676 -8.65 -15.87 28.33
N GLY A 677 -8.88 -14.85 29.16
CA GLY A 677 -8.82 -14.97 30.61
C GLY A 677 -9.72 -16.10 31.12
N ARG A 678 -9.18 -16.91 32.03
CA ARG A 678 -9.83 -18.11 32.57
C ARG A 678 -9.21 -18.53 33.88
N TRP A 679 -9.90 -19.40 34.61
CA TRP A 679 -9.29 -20.11 35.73
C TRP A 679 -8.33 -21.19 35.22
N ASP A 680 -7.16 -21.25 35.83
CA ASP A 680 -6.20 -22.34 35.72
C ASP A 680 -6.09 -23.00 37.10
N VAL A 681 -6.64 -24.20 37.19
CA VAL A 681 -6.78 -24.97 38.44
C VAL A 681 -5.97 -26.27 38.41
N LEU A 682 -5.03 -26.39 37.48
CA LEU A 682 -4.35 -27.65 37.22
C LEU A 682 -3.37 -27.98 38.35
N GLU A 683 -3.59 -29.13 38.98
CA GLU A 683 -2.72 -29.73 39.99
C GLU A 683 -1.64 -30.57 39.31
N LYS A 684 -0.43 -30.58 39.89
CA LYS A 684 0.70 -31.45 39.48
C LYS A 684 1.00 -31.39 37.99
N SER A 685 0.84 -30.21 37.40
CA SER A 685 0.83 -30.02 35.94
C SER A 685 1.76 -28.90 35.51
N PHE A 686 2.45 -29.10 34.39
CA PHE A 686 3.08 -27.99 33.69
C PHE A 686 1.99 -27.15 33.02
N ARG A 687 1.61 -26.05 33.68
CA ARG A 687 0.46 -25.22 33.29
C ARG A 687 0.60 -24.46 31.98
N PRO A 688 1.77 -23.92 31.59
CA PRO A 688 1.88 -23.25 30.30
C PRO A 688 1.71 -24.24 29.12
N PRO A 689 1.52 -23.73 27.89
CA PRO A 689 1.58 -24.58 26.70
C PRO A 689 2.86 -25.42 26.68
N PHE A 690 2.70 -26.72 26.46
CA PHE A 690 3.80 -27.67 26.44
C PHE A 690 4.69 -27.49 25.21
N MET A 691 5.90 -28.08 25.25
CA MET A 691 6.77 -28.12 24.07
C MET A 691 6.12 -29.01 23.01
N HIS A 692 5.97 -28.49 21.81
CA HIS A 692 5.01 -29.02 20.83
C HIS A 692 5.59 -29.06 19.41
N ARG A 693 5.12 -30.03 18.62
CA ARG A 693 5.33 -30.20 17.18
C ARG A 693 4.01 -30.69 16.60
N ASN A 694 3.38 -29.87 15.77
CA ASN A 694 2.02 -30.11 15.31
C ASN A 694 1.97 -30.49 13.82
N ALA A 695 1.00 -31.29 13.41
CA ALA A 695 0.67 -31.50 12.00
C ALA A 695 -0.11 -30.32 11.40
N ALA A 696 -0.33 -29.25 12.16
CA ALA A 696 -0.89 -27.99 11.71
C ALA A 696 0.17 -26.88 11.68
N SER A 697 -0.07 -25.86 10.85
CA SER A 697 0.61 -24.57 10.93
C SER A 697 -0.18 -23.64 11.85
N GLU A 698 0.51 -22.91 12.71
CA GLU A 698 -0.12 -22.04 13.72
C GLU A 698 0.31 -20.59 13.53
N VAL A 699 -0.63 -19.71 13.18
CA VAL A 699 -0.41 -18.26 13.12
C VAL A 699 -1.10 -17.61 14.30
N ASN A 700 -0.31 -17.11 15.23
CA ASN A 700 -0.78 -16.51 16.47
C ASN A 700 -0.71 -14.99 16.42
N GLY A 701 -1.65 -14.32 17.10
CA GLY A 701 -1.69 -12.86 17.24
C GLY A 701 -1.98 -12.44 18.67
N VAL A 702 -1.33 -11.38 19.13
CA VAL A 702 -1.58 -10.79 20.45
C VAL A 702 -2.61 -9.67 20.32
N LEU A 703 -3.86 -9.92 20.72
CA LEU A 703 -4.93 -8.93 20.59
C LEU A 703 -4.89 -7.92 21.75
N LYS A 704 -4.80 -8.40 23.00
CA LYS A 704 -4.60 -7.61 24.22
C LYS A 704 -3.69 -8.34 25.19
N THR A 705 -2.85 -7.61 25.92
CA THR A 705 -2.10 -8.13 27.06
C THR A 705 -1.82 -7.01 28.07
N PRO A 706 -2.05 -7.22 29.38
CA PRO A 706 -1.76 -6.21 30.41
C PRO A 706 -0.27 -6.09 30.73
N SER A 707 0.56 -7.02 30.27
CA SER A 707 1.99 -7.05 30.57
C SER A 707 2.78 -7.50 29.34
N PRO A 708 2.91 -6.63 28.32
CA PRO A 708 3.75 -6.91 27.17
C PRO A 708 5.17 -7.16 27.62
N SER A 709 5.74 -8.27 27.16
CA SER A 709 7.11 -8.65 27.50
C SER A 709 7.73 -9.45 26.38
N HIS A 710 9.05 -9.37 26.26
CA HIS A 710 9.83 -10.21 25.34
C HIS A 710 9.39 -10.13 23.87
N GLY A 711 8.85 -8.99 23.43
CA GLY A 711 8.40 -8.74 22.05
C GLY A 711 7.01 -9.32 21.71
N TYR A 712 6.20 -9.69 22.70
CA TYR A 712 4.80 -10.06 22.54
C TYR A 712 3.87 -8.85 22.75
N ASP A 713 4.15 -7.76 22.05
CA ASP A 713 3.36 -6.54 22.09
C ASP A 713 2.02 -6.71 21.36
N PRO A 714 0.93 -6.04 21.79
CA PRO A 714 -0.34 -6.06 21.07
C PRO A 714 -0.16 -5.70 19.59
N GLY A 715 -0.72 -6.53 18.71
CA GLY A 715 -0.57 -6.44 17.25
C GLY A 715 0.61 -7.24 16.68
N CYS A 716 1.47 -7.84 17.50
CA CYS A 716 2.50 -8.74 17.00
C CYS A 716 1.87 -10.04 16.49
N THR A 717 2.51 -10.65 15.51
CA THR A 717 2.06 -11.91 14.88
C THR A 717 3.22 -12.88 14.84
N PHE A 718 2.99 -14.16 15.09
CA PHE A 718 4.05 -15.16 15.01
C PHE A 718 3.55 -16.48 14.41
N LEU A 719 4.43 -17.12 13.65
CA LEU A 719 4.19 -18.35 12.91
C LEU A 719 5.02 -19.48 13.53
N SER A 720 4.32 -20.58 13.81
CA SER A 720 4.91 -21.90 14.03
C SER A 720 4.57 -22.79 12.83
N PRO A 721 5.53 -23.04 11.93
CA PRO A 721 5.29 -23.86 10.75
C PRO A 721 4.96 -25.31 11.10
N LEU A 722 4.32 -25.99 10.15
CA LEU A 722 3.98 -27.41 10.23
C LEU A 722 5.18 -28.27 10.67
N LEU A 723 4.97 -29.06 11.72
CA LEU A 723 5.91 -29.98 12.38
C LEU A 723 7.19 -29.35 12.93
N THR A 724 7.28 -28.01 12.98
CA THR A 724 8.38 -27.28 13.61
C THR A 724 8.18 -27.22 15.12
N ALA A 725 9.27 -27.49 15.86
CA ALA A 725 9.28 -27.46 17.32
C ALA A 725 9.07 -26.04 17.85
N HIS A 726 8.11 -25.89 18.76
CA HIS A 726 7.79 -24.65 19.45
C HIS A 726 7.32 -24.93 20.89
N GLY A 727 7.05 -23.89 21.66
CA GLY A 727 6.66 -23.99 23.07
C GLY A 727 6.91 -22.66 23.78
N VAL A 728 6.95 -22.68 25.11
CA VAL A 728 7.25 -21.48 25.89
C VAL A 728 8.72 -21.07 25.83
N SER A 729 9.00 -19.80 26.11
CA SER A 729 10.36 -19.26 26.18
C SER A 729 11.20 -19.93 27.27
N THR A 730 12.54 -19.89 27.13
CA THR A 730 13.48 -20.38 28.15
C THR A 730 13.20 -19.77 29.52
N LYS A 731 12.99 -18.44 29.56
CA LYS A 731 12.69 -17.72 30.81
C LYS A 731 11.38 -18.19 31.44
N THR A 732 10.33 -18.42 30.65
CA THR A 732 9.06 -18.96 31.15
C THR A 732 9.24 -20.36 31.71
N TYR A 733 9.96 -21.22 31.01
CA TYR A 733 10.26 -22.58 31.45
C TYR A 733 11.01 -22.60 32.79
N GLU A 734 12.10 -21.81 32.90
CA GLU A 734 12.89 -21.72 34.13
C GLU A 734 12.10 -21.12 35.31
N ALA A 735 11.23 -20.14 35.04
CA ALA A 735 10.36 -19.56 36.07
C ALA A 735 9.35 -20.57 36.63
N VAL A 736 8.84 -21.48 35.80
CA VAL A 736 7.94 -22.56 36.27
C VAL A 736 8.71 -23.58 37.11
N PHE A 737 9.89 -24.02 36.66
CA PHE A 737 10.71 -24.99 37.39
C PHE A 737 11.27 -24.46 38.72
N SER A 738 11.38 -23.13 38.85
CA SER A 738 11.85 -22.48 40.07
C SER A 738 10.72 -22.03 41.00
N MET A 739 9.46 -22.33 40.66
CA MET A 739 8.29 -21.94 41.45
C MET A 739 8.17 -22.78 42.72
N SER A 740 7.73 -22.19 43.83
CA SER A 740 7.41 -22.96 45.04
C SER A 740 6.19 -23.84 44.82
N GLU A 741 6.16 -25.03 45.44
CA GLU A 741 5.06 -26.00 45.32
C GLU A 741 3.71 -25.37 45.69
N GLU A 742 3.66 -24.58 46.77
CA GLU A 742 2.45 -23.85 47.19
C GLU A 742 1.89 -22.94 46.09
N LYS A 743 2.76 -22.25 45.34
CA LYS A 743 2.35 -21.35 44.27
C LYS A 743 2.02 -22.10 42.97
N ALA A 744 2.68 -23.23 42.73
CA ALA A 744 2.47 -24.07 41.55
C ALA A 744 1.15 -24.84 41.60
N GLU A 745 0.69 -25.23 42.79
CA GLU A 745 -0.49 -26.09 42.97
C GLU A 745 -1.80 -25.32 43.22
N GLY A 746 -1.74 -24.04 43.62
CA GLY A 746 -2.94 -23.23 43.90
C GLY A 746 -3.69 -22.76 42.65
N PRO A 747 -5.00 -22.46 42.72
CA PRO A 747 -5.77 -21.94 41.59
C PRO A 747 -5.29 -20.53 41.20
N VAL A 748 -5.14 -20.29 39.90
CA VAL A 748 -4.70 -19.00 39.34
C VAL A 748 -5.76 -18.48 38.37
N ARG A 749 -6.12 -17.20 38.48
CA ARG A 749 -6.94 -16.52 37.47
C ARG A 749 -6.02 -15.87 36.43
N LEU A 750 -6.07 -16.35 35.20
CA LEU A 750 -5.48 -15.65 34.06
C LEU A 750 -6.31 -14.38 33.76
N PRO A 751 -5.68 -13.23 33.48
CA PRO A 751 -6.36 -11.94 33.41
C PRO A 751 -7.32 -11.86 32.22
N ASP A 752 -8.52 -11.30 32.45
CA ASP A 752 -9.56 -11.13 31.43
C ASP A 752 -9.16 -10.06 30.39
N GLU A 753 -8.21 -9.19 30.75
CA GLU A 753 -7.60 -8.21 29.86
C GLU A 753 -6.60 -8.84 28.87
N SER A 754 -6.20 -10.11 29.07
CA SER A 754 -5.36 -10.84 28.12
C SER A 754 -6.22 -11.62 27.14
N LEU A 755 -6.00 -11.37 25.85
CA LEU A 755 -6.68 -12.07 24.77
C LEU A 755 -5.71 -12.28 23.61
N TRP A 756 -5.45 -13.54 23.30
CA TRP A 756 -4.62 -13.94 22.17
C TRP A 756 -5.48 -14.74 21.19
N ILE A 757 -5.07 -14.77 19.94
CA ILE A 757 -5.79 -15.49 18.88
C ILE A 757 -4.83 -16.42 18.15
N MET A 758 -5.38 -17.46 17.52
CA MET A 758 -4.65 -18.33 16.62
C MET A 758 -5.51 -18.69 15.41
N PHE A 759 -4.89 -18.64 14.23
CA PHE A 759 -5.35 -19.25 13.00
C PHE A 759 -4.54 -20.53 12.81
N GLU A 760 -5.14 -21.68 13.12
CA GLU A 760 -4.52 -22.99 12.99
C GLU A 760 -5.01 -23.65 11.70
N SER A 761 -4.14 -24.33 10.95
CA SER A 761 -4.54 -25.01 9.70
C SER A 761 -3.83 -26.33 9.51
N ALA A 762 -4.55 -27.33 9.00
CA ALA A 762 -3.95 -28.59 8.54
C ALA A 762 -3.12 -28.44 7.24
N LEU A 763 -3.17 -27.26 6.59
CA LEU A 763 -2.37 -26.95 5.41
C LEU A 763 -1.03 -26.29 5.83
N PRO A 764 0.02 -26.40 5.00
CA PRO A 764 1.26 -25.67 5.24
C PRO A 764 1.03 -24.16 5.14
N PHE A 765 1.84 -23.35 5.83
CA PHE A 765 1.79 -21.89 5.67
C PHE A 765 2.89 -21.42 4.71
N GLU A 766 2.49 -20.96 3.54
CA GLU A 766 3.36 -20.29 2.58
C GLU A 766 3.33 -18.77 2.81
N LEU A 767 4.51 -18.16 2.85
CA LEU A 767 4.66 -16.72 3.06
C LEU A 767 4.45 -15.95 1.76
N SER A 768 3.87 -14.76 1.87
CA SER A 768 3.90 -13.79 0.79
C SER A 768 5.29 -13.16 0.62
N SER A 769 5.50 -12.50 -0.52
CA SER A 769 6.69 -11.67 -0.77
C SER A 769 6.92 -10.62 0.32
N TRP A 770 5.84 -9.93 0.71
CA TRP A 770 5.88 -8.88 1.71
C TRP A 770 6.32 -9.42 3.07
N ALA A 771 5.76 -10.55 3.50
CA ALA A 771 6.05 -11.14 4.80
C ALA A 771 7.52 -11.59 4.93
N ARG A 772 8.15 -11.98 3.82
CA ARG A 772 9.57 -12.37 3.77
C ARG A 772 10.54 -11.18 3.80
N GLN A 773 10.15 -10.06 3.20
CA GLN A 773 11.07 -8.94 2.92
C GLN A 773 10.87 -7.74 3.85
N THR A 774 9.77 -7.71 4.61
CA THR A 774 9.47 -6.61 5.52
C THR A 774 10.49 -6.49 6.65
N SER A 775 10.85 -5.26 7.01
CA SER A 775 11.70 -4.96 8.17
C SER A 775 11.01 -5.18 9.51
N LEU A 776 9.73 -5.58 9.51
CA LEU A 776 8.97 -5.94 10.70
C LEU A 776 9.30 -7.34 11.22
N VAL A 777 10.01 -8.17 10.45
CA VAL A 777 10.52 -9.46 10.93
C VAL A 777 11.43 -9.23 12.13
N ASP A 778 11.19 -9.98 13.19
CA ASP A 778 12.00 -9.95 14.40
C ASP A 778 13.10 -11.01 14.34
N ASP A 779 14.29 -10.58 13.91
CA ASP A 779 15.46 -11.44 13.76
C ASP A 779 15.88 -12.09 15.10
N GLY A 780 15.62 -11.43 16.24
CA GLY A 780 15.94 -11.92 17.58
C GLY A 780 14.92 -12.90 18.16
N PHE A 781 13.88 -13.29 17.42
CA PHE A 781 12.81 -14.14 17.97
C PHE A 781 13.31 -15.51 18.46
N HIS A 782 14.31 -16.07 17.77
CA HIS A 782 14.89 -17.36 18.10
C HIS A 782 15.62 -17.37 19.47
N GLU A 783 16.21 -16.24 19.86
CA GLU A 783 16.98 -16.06 21.11
C GLU A 783 16.13 -16.33 22.36
N LEU A 784 14.81 -16.14 22.29
CA LEU A 784 13.88 -16.41 23.39
C LEU A 784 13.85 -17.88 23.82
N PHE A 785 14.32 -18.78 22.96
CA PHE A 785 14.27 -20.23 23.15
C PHE A 785 15.66 -20.86 23.30
N GLU A 786 16.72 -20.06 23.21
CA GLU A 786 18.08 -20.54 23.36
C GLU A 786 18.44 -20.78 24.83
N GLY A 787 19.46 -21.61 25.05
CA GLY A 787 20.07 -21.80 26.37
C GLY A 787 19.17 -22.47 27.41
N MET A 788 18.09 -23.15 27.02
CA MET A 788 17.20 -23.83 27.97
C MET A 788 17.96 -24.85 28.81
N ARG A 789 18.06 -24.59 30.12
CA ARG A 789 18.77 -25.44 31.07
C ARG A 789 18.18 -26.85 31.13
N SER A 790 19.05 -27.86 31.11
CA SER A 790 18.67 -29.22 31.50
C SER A 790 18.51 -29.34 33.02
N TRP A 791 17.39 -29.90 33.44
CA TRP A 791 17.10 -30.25 34.84
C TRP A 791 17.20 -31.76 35.10
N PHE A 792 17.69 -32.52 34.12
CA PHE A 792 17.79 -33.98 34.22
C PHE A 792 18.88 -34.41 35.22
N THR A 793 18.47 -35.15 36.25
CA THR A 793 19.35 -35.75 37.25
C THR A 793 19.13 -37.27 37.26
N PRO A 794 20.01 -38.08 36.63
CA PRO A 794 19.76 -39.52 36.44
C PRO A 794 19.64 -40.31 37.76
N ASP A 795 20.19 -39.80 38.86
CA ASP A 795 20.21 -40.46 40.17
C ASP A 795 19.04 -40.05 41.08
N THR A 796 18.12 -39.20 40.62
CA THR A 796 16.97 -38.73 41.42
C THR A 796 15.71 -38.71 40.55
N ARG A 797 14.71 -39.50 40.95
CA ARG A 797 13.41 -39.60 40.26
C ARG A 797 12.48 -38.45 40.63
#